data_AF-A0A7S2M8M8-F1
#
_entry.id   AF-A0A7S2M8M8-F1
#
_cell.length_a   1.000
_cell.length_b   1.000
_cell.length_c   1.000
_cell.angle_alpha   90.00
_cell.angle_beta   90.00
_cell.angle_gamma   90.00
#
_symmetry.space_group_name_H-M   'P 1'
#
loop_
_entity.id
_entity.type
_entity.pdbx_description
1 polymer ?
#
loop_
_entity_poly.entity_id
_entity_poly.type
_entity_poly.pdbx_seq_one_letter_code
_entity_poly.pdbx_strand_id
1 'polypeptide(L)'
;PAPAVAACTAATLRGKLRRVSRATGLELLTPLVGRRDVVEAVLAFLEETRPLTATLTGGQMHVDSGSANLDLFFQALPQSRPEAPQRLHELLANAWEEDPETCLRQVFLLGASREGKQDRYSFYDAVLWLWERQPATVLANLHLVPETNYWKGLLELLARVCEGPRRSLERDQVLHDAFAAGQRKLPAAGRARYAGEGWKPGSRLELAREALRRYDEDPLYRALFERTGQLFAEQLRADVSAMRAGGRVGLCAKWCPLLYHSYDRRTLVCEGIARWLFPATLPEFAGASEREYAYRARDRLRRVLSELKEYMKCPERLMCQGRWSEIAYKAVPAACMKANATRFAAHDATRFYKYVDDLAGGKVKANLGALQPHEILKGAQGAKGHGKRFDPIGPAIAQAQWEALVAKVREAGVLEGCIAVCDVSGSMACSAGPDVSCMDVAVSLSLLLAEVSEGPYARKLITFSEDPEVVDLPATRQLVELDGYTRCLPWGFRTNFFKVFDLLLRMSPPPRRVFVFSDMQFADAGGDATDLQRAQAMYAAQGVAMPEFVFWNLQSHFGAPAVADEQGVALVSGFSHVMMKLLLEMGAPEAPAGSDHSPGADGAADEAEERGPEATEVGAIPAAADDGDAGSEGKAEADATGAAEDASTAADAEDAAAVGGEPTPRAESDPGESSCGSSGAPAPAPELPPESGAPAGALEGCVASGGLAGDSGSEAGSDSDRAPGADGARAPLDVLAKAL
;
A
#
# COMPACT_ATOMS: atom_id res chain seq x y z
N PRO A 1 4.06 -23.03 42.51
CA PRO A 1 3.79 -21.70 41.90
C PRO A 1 5.06 -20.87 41.67
N ALA A 2 5.72 -20.35 42.72
CA ALA A 2 6.80 -19.37 42.63
C ALA A 2 7.91 -19.65 41.59
N PRO A 3 8.55 -20.84 41.51
CA PRO A 3 9.64 -21.07 40.54
C PRO A 3 9.16 -21.03 39.08
N ALA A 4 7.92 -21.44 38.79
CA ALA A 4 7.35 -21.36 37.44
C ALA A 4 7.05 -19.91 37.03
N VAL A 5 6.57 -19.09 37.98
CA VAL A 5 6.37 -17.64 37.75
C VAL A 5 7.73 -16.96 37.53
N ALA A 6 8.73 -17.22 38.38
CA ALA A 6 10.07 -16.66 38.24
C ALA A 6 10.74 -17.07 36.92
N ALA A 7 10.60 -18.33 36.49
CA ALA A 7 11.09 -18.80 35.20
C ALA A 7 10.36 -18.13 34.03
N CYS A 8 9.04 -17.92 34.13
CA CYS A 8 8.26 -17.18 33.14
C CYS A 8 8.73 -15.71 33.06
N THR A 9 8.83 -15.00 34.18
CA THR A 9 9.34 -13.62 34.24
C THR A 9 10.76 -13.51 33.69
N ALA A 10 11.65 -14.46 34.01
CA ALA A 10 13.01 -14.49 33.47
C ALA A 10 13.03 -14.77 31.95
N ALA A 11 12.15 -15.62 31.42
CA ALA A 11 12.00 -15.85 30.00
C ALA A 11 11.44 -14.60 29.28
N THR A 12 10.44 -13.93 29.85
CA THR A 12 9.92 -12.65 29.35
C THR A 12 11.00 -11.56 29.33
N LEU A 13 11.80 -11.45 30.40
CA LEU A 13 12.89 -10.47 30.48
C LEU A 13 14.01 -10.77 29.46
N ARG A 14 14.39 -12.05 29.26
CA ARG A 14 15.33 -12.43 28.18
C ARG A 14 14.76 -12.15 26.80
N GLY A 15 13.47 -12.41 26.57
CA GLY A 15 12.78 -12.10 25.33
C GLY A 15 12.76 -10.59 25.02
N LYS A 16 12.49 -9.76 26.05
CA LYS A 16 12.60 -8.30 25.93
C LYS A 16 14.04 -7.85 25.67
N LEU A 17 15.02 -8.35 26.42
CA LEU A 17 16.45 -8.03 26.22
C LEU A 17 16.97 -8.38 24.82
N ARG A 18 16.51 -9.47 24.21
CA ARG A 18 16.86 -9.86 22.83
C ARG A 18 16.29 -8.95 21.75
N ARG A 19 15.32 -8.10 22.08
CA ARG A 19 14.74 -7.06 21.22
C ARG A 19 15.30 -5.66 21.46
N VAL A 20 16.22 -5.52 22.41
CA VAL A 20 16.97 -4.27 22.57
C VAL A 20 18.14 -4.31 21.58
N SER A 21 18.27 -3.30 20.72
CA SER A 21 19.44 -3.17 19.83
C SER A 21 20.73 -3.11 20.65
N ARG A 22 21.87 -3.47 20.07
CA ARG A 22 23.18 -3.38 20.73
C ARG A 22 23.47 -1.97 21.25
N ALA A 23 23.12 -0.94 20.48
CA ALA A 23 23.31 0.46 20.86
C ALA A 23 22.43 0.86 22.06
N THR A 24 21.12 0.59 21.99
CA THR A 24 20.17 0.87 23.08
C THR A 24 20.50 0.02 24.32
N GLY A 25 20.99 -1.19 24.14
CA GLY A 25 21.44 -2.09 25.20
C GLY A 25 22.66 -1.54 25.92
N LEU A 26 23.64 -1.01 25.18
CA LEU A 26 24.78 -0.30 25.77
C LEU A 26 24.30 0.90 26.59
N GLU A 27 23.44 1.73 26.02
CA GLU A 27 22.95 2.97 26.65
C GLU A 27 22.16 2.70 27.94
N LEU A 28 21.24 1.73 27.92
CA LEU A 28 20.42 1.39 29.08
C LEU A 28 21.19 0.60 30.16
N LEU A 29 22.08 -0.32 29.77
CA LEU A 29 22.71 -1.24 30.72
C LEU A 29 24.05 -0.74 31.26
N THR A 30 24.82 0.07 30.50
CA THR A 30 26.14 0.56 30.98
C THR A 30 26.03 1.38 32.27
N PRO A 31 25.06 2.33 32.42
CA PRO A 31 24.86 3.05 33.67
C PRO A 31 24.44 2.17 34.85
N LEU A 32 23.70 1.07 34.58
CA LEU A 32 23.18 0.16 35.60
C LEU A 32 24.22 -0.88 36.07
N VAL A 33 25.08 -1.34 35.15
CA VAL A 33 26.10 -2.38 35.40
C VAL A 33 27.45 -1.77 35.80
N GLY A 34 27.72 -0.51 35.42
CA GLY A 34 28.98 0.18 35.70
C GLY A 34 30.20 -0.38 34.96
N ARG A 35 30.02 -1.39 34.10
CA ARG A 35 31.06 -2.06 33.31
C ARG A 35 30.59 -2.27 31.88
N ARG A 36 31.02 -1.36 31.00
CA ARG A 36 30.73 -1.39 29.56
C ARG A 36 31.19 -2.68 28.89
N ASP A 37 32.34 -3.23 29.31
CA ASP A 37 32.91 -4.47 28.78
C ASP A 37 32.04 -5.70 29.09
N VAL A 38 31.44 -5.75 30.28
CA VAL A 38 30.46 -6.80 30.65
C VAL A 38 29.16 -6.64 29.86
N VAL A 39 28.71 -5.40 29.65
CA VAL A 39 27.52 -5.11 28.84
C VAL A 39 27.74 -5.49 27.37
N GLU A 40 28.89 -5.14 26.78
CA GLU A 40 29.27 -5.54 25.42
C GLU A 40 29.36 -7.06 25.27
N ALA A 41 29.95 -7.78 26.24
CA ALA A 41 29.99 -9.24 26.22
C ALA A 41 28.60 -9.90 26.38
N VAL A 42 27.71 -9.32 27.20
CA VAL A 42 26.33 -9.81 27.35
C VAL A 42 25.50 -9.56 26.08
N LEU A 43 25.66 -8.41 25.43
CA LEU A 43 24.95 -8.09 24.19
C LEU A 43 25.44 -8.96 23.02
N ALA A 44 26.76 -9.11 22.86
CA ALA A 44 27.33 -10.04 21.87
C ALA A 44 26.82 -11.48 22.09
N PHE A 45 26.75 -11.97 23.32
CA PHE A 45 26.16 -13.28 23.63
C PHE A 45 24.64 -13.34 23.33
N LEU A 46 23.90 -12.24 23.48
CA LEU A 46 22.48 -12.18 23.10
C LEU A 46 22.27 -12.12 21.58
N GLU A 47 23.20 -11.51 20.85
CA GLU A 47 23.29 -11.51 19.38
C GLU A 47 23.61 -12.93 18.86
N GLU A 48 24.72 -13.53 19.32
CA GLU A 48 25.15 -14.91 18.99
C GLU A 48 24.10 -15.98 19.32
N THR A 49 23.28 -15.77 20.36
CA THR A 49 22.24 -16.71 20.77
C THR A 49 20.83 -16.33 20.31
N ARG A 50 20.64 -15.35 19.43
CA ARG A 50 19.32 -15.07 18.83
C ARG A 50 18.79 -16.35 18.16
N PRO A 51 17.51 -16.70 18.35
CA PRO A 51 16.98 -17.94 17.81
C PRO A 51 16.85 -17.83 16.29
N LEU A 52 17.36 -18.84 15.60
CA LEU A 52 17.18 -19.01 14.16
C LEU A 52 15.91 -19.82 13.87
N THR A 53 15.44 -19.71 12.63
CA THR A 53 14.32 -20.46 12.07
C THR A 53 14.65 -20.85 10.62
N ALA A 54 14.12 -21.99 10.18
CA ALA A 54 14.32 -22.46 8.82
C ALA A 54 13.24 -21.89 7.89
N THR A 55 13.64 -21.44 6.70
CA THR A 55 12.71 -21.20 5.58
C THR A 55 12.04 -22.52 5.15
N LEU A 56 10.97 -22.45 4.33
CA LEU A 56 10.35 -23.67 3.77
C LEU A 56 11.31 -24.47 2.86
N THR A 57 12.42 -23.85 2.46
CA THR A 57 13.49 -24.41 1.63
C THR A 57 14.76 -24.76 2.43
N GLY A 58 14.73 -24.61 3.76
CA GLY A 58 15.74 -25.10 4.71
C GLY A 58 16.83 -24.09 5.13
N GLY A 59 16.93 -22.94 4.48
CA GLY A 59 17.91 -21.90 4.80
C GLY A 59 17.64 -21.27 6.17
N GLN A 60 18.70 -20.85 6.88
CA GLN A 60 18.58 -20.26 8.22
C GLN A 60 18.35 -18.75 8.16
N MET A 61 17.36 -18.28 8.92
CA MET A 61 17.04 -16.86 9.15
C MET A 61 16.83 -16.58 10.64
N HIS A 62 16.86 -15.31 11.04
CA HIS A 62 16.46 -14.93 12.40
C HIS A 62 14.94 -15.05 12.58
N VAL A 63 14.48 -15.42 13.78
CA VAL A 63 13.05 -15.50 14.12
C VAL A 63 12.34 -14.14 14.05
N ASP A 64 13.02 -13.08 14.46
CA ASP A 64 12.61 -11.68 14.31
C ASP A 64 13.84 -10.80 14.01
N SER A 65 13.64 -9.60 13.46
CA SER A 65 14.73 -8.64 13.25
C SER A 65 15.24 -8.03 14.56
N GLY A 66 14.49 -8.19 15.65
CA GLY A 66 14.72 -7.57 16.96
C GLY A 66 13.92 -6.29 17.17
N SER A 67 13.49 -5.58 16.11
CA SER A 67 12.54 -4.46 16.21
C SER A 67 11.18 -4.88 15.68
N ALA A 68 10.16 -4.78 16.51
CA ALA A 68 8.78 -5.06 16.14
C ALA A 68 8.23 -4.05 15.12
N ASN A 69 8.68 -2.79 15.15
CA ASN A 69 8.38 -1.83 14.09
C ASN A 69 9.05 -2.22 12.76
N LEU A 70 10.28 -2.74 12.78
CA LEU A 70 10.90 -3.24 11.56
C LEU A 70 10.23 -4.52 11.06
N ASP A 71 9.81 -5.42 11.94
CA ASP A 71 9.04 -6.62 11.58
C ASP A 71 7.67 -6.28 10.98
N LEU A 72 6.92 -5.32 11.58
CA LEU A 72 5.67 -4.81 11.02
C LEU A 72 5.92 -4.17 9.63
N PHE A 73 6.97 -3.37 9.49
CA PHE A 73 7.36 -2.80 8.21
C PHE A 73 7.80 -3.85 7.19
N PHE A 74 8.47 -4.93 7.58
CA PHE A 74 9.03 -5.92 6.66
C PHE A 74 8.03 -7.04 6.26
N GLN A 75 7.16 -7.45 7.20
CA GLN A 75 6.25 -8.58 7.01
C GLN A 75 4.84 -8.17 6.57
N ALA A 76 4.33 -6.98 6.94
CA ALA A 76 2.98 -6.55 6.55
C ALA A 76 2.92 -6.11 5.07
N LEU A 77 2.72 -7.09 4.19
CA LEU A 77 2.70 -6.95 2.74
C LEU A 77 1.27 -7.00 2.15
N PRO A 78 1.05 -6.45 0.93
CA PRO A 78 -0.27 -6.41 0.31
C PRO A 78 -0.95 -7.78 0.21
N GLN A 79 -2.07 -7.94 0.92
CA GLN A 79 -2.88 -9.16 0.86
C GLN A 79 -3.52 -9.33 -0.53
N SER A 80 -3.29 -10.47 -1.18
CA SER A 80 -3.92 -10.77 -2.47
C SER A 80 -5.41 -11.09 -2.37
N ARG A 81 -5.86 -11.64 -1.24
CA ARG A 81 -7.27 -11.90 -0.87
C ARG A 81 -7.54 -11.36 0.55
N PRO A 82 -8.74 -10.83 0.86
CA PRO A 82 -9.06 -10.38 2.21
C PRO A 82 -9.25 -11.58 3.16
N GLU A 83 -8.37 -11.69 4.14
CA GLU A 83 -8.33 -12.77 5.11
C GLU A 83 -8.52 -12.24 6.55
N ALA A 84 -8.49 -13.13 7.54
CA ALA A 84 -8.60 -12.71 8.93
C ALA A 84 -7.24 -12.11 9.39
N PRO A 85 -7.22 -10.96 10.08
CA PRO A 85 -5.99 -10.19 10.28
C PRO A 85 -5.16 -10.62 11.51
N GLN A 86 -5.19 -11.89 11.95
CA GLN A 86 -4.51 -12.32 13.19
C GLN A 86 -3.02 -11.94 13.21
N ARG A 87 -2.27 -12.29 12.17
CA ARG A 87 -0.83 -12.00 12.10
C ARG A 87 -0.54 -10.49 12.04
N LEU A 88 -1.41 -9.72 11.37
CA LEU A 88 -1.31 -8.26 11.35
C LEU A 88 -1.57 -7.68 12.75
N HIS A 89 -2.56 -8.19 13.48
CA HIS A 89 -2.87 -7.77 14.86
C HIS A 89 -1.74 -8.11 15.84
N GLU A 90 -1.02 -9.21 15.64
CA GLU A 90 0.20 -9.54 16.39
C GLU A 90 1.32 -8.53 16.11
N LEU A 91 1.61 -8.25 14.84
CA LEU A 91 2.66 -7.30 14.44
C LEU A 91 2.36 -5.89 14.96
N LEU A 92 1.12 -5.41 14.78
CA LEU A 92 0.65 -4.13 15.33
C LEU A 92 0.78 -4.05 16.85
N ALA A 93 0.43 -5.13 17.57
CA ALA A 93 0.55 -5.16 19.02
C ALA A 93 2.01 -5.10 19.49
N ASN A 94 2.93 -5.81 18.84
CA ASN A 94 4.34 -5.73 19.21
C ASN A 94 4.94 -4.35 18.84
N ALA A 95 4.64 -3.82 17.65
CA ALA A 95 5.15 -2.54 17.19
C ALA A 95 4.63 -1.35 18.02
N TRP A 96 3.36 -1.38 18.43
CA TRP A 96 2.75 -0.34 19.27
C TRP A 96 3.33 -0.31 20.70
N GLU A 97 3.72 -1.46 21.26
CA GLU A 97 4.39 -1.52 22.57
C GLU A 97 5.88 -1.10 22.50
N GLU A 98 6.45 -1.00 21.30
CA GLU A 98 7.82 -0.56 21.04
C GLU A 98 7.89 0.94 20.70
N ASP A 99 7.09 1.40 19.74
CA ASP A 99 6.90 2.82 19.42
C ASP A 99 5.50 3.06 18.79
N PRO A 100 4.55 3.63 19.55
CA PRO A 100 3.24 4.03 19.04
C PRO A 100 3.28 5.00 17.84
N GLU A 101 4.28 5.89 17.76
CA GLU A 101 4.35 6.94 16.74
C GLU A 101 4.83 6.37 15.40
N THR A 102 5.89 5.55 15.41
CA THR A 102 6.32 4.80 14.22
C THR A 102 5.26 3.78 13.80
N CYS A 103 4.67 3.04 14.75
CA CYS A 103 3.57 2.11 14.43
C CYS A 103 2.40 2.83 13.74
N LEU A 104 1.97 4.00 14.24
CA LEU A 104 0.92 4.82 13.61
C LEU A 104 1.32 5.29 12.20
N ARG A 105 2.57 5.76 12.00
CA ARG A 105 3.08 6.11 10.66
C ARG A 105 3.01 4.91 9.71
N GLN A 106 3.39 3.72 10.17
CA GLN A 106 3.35 2.49 9.38
C GLN A 106 1.90 2.08 9.03
N VAL A 107 0.93 2.24 9.94
CA VAL A 107 -0.48 2.01 9.63
C VAL A 107 -0.95 2.87 8.45
N PHE A 108 -0.61 4.17 8.44
CA PHE A 108 -0.90 5.03 7.28
C PHE A 108 -0.13 4.62 6.01
N LEU A 109 1.12 4.16 6.14
CA LEU A 109 1.94 3.67 5.03
C LEU A 109 1.33 2.44 4.33
N LEU A 110 0.61 1.56 5.04
CA LEU A 110 -0.10 0.43 4.43
C LEU A 110 -1.05 0.91 3.32
N GLY A 111 -1.91 1.88 3.64
CA GLY A 111 -2.95 2.39 2.73
C GLY A 111 -2.54 3.56 1.84
N ALA A 112 -1.36 4.14 2.07
CA ALA A 112 -0.89 5.32 1.35
C ALA A 112 -0.77 5.01 -0.16
N SER A 113 -1.59 5.69 -0.96
CA SER A 113 -1.93 5.26 -2.32
C SER A 113 -0.92 5.68 -3.40
N ARG A 114 0.07 6.51 -3.08
CA ARG A 114 1.12 6.95 -4.02
C ARG A 114 2.52 6.51 -3.62
N GLU A 115 2.80 6.56 -2.32
CA GLU A 115 4.15 6.45 -1.77
C GLU A 115 4.32 5.20 -0.89
N GLY A 116 3.26 4.72 -0.25
CA GLY A 116 3.26 3.50 0.57
C GLY A 116 2.88 2.22 -0.19
N LYS A 117 2.44 1.19 0.56
CA LYS A 117 2.30 -0.19 0.05
C LYS A 117 1.04 -0.44 -0.79
N GLN A 118 0.08 0.49 -0.77
CA GLN A 118 -1.24 0.36 -1.41
C GLN A 118 -2.10 -0.82 -0.91
N ASP A 119 -1.77 -1.43 0.23
CA ASP A 119 -2.61 -2.46 0.85
C ASP A 119 -3.84 -1.83 1.48
N ARG A 120 -4.96 -1.94 0.76
CA ARG A 120 -6.26 -1.46 1.25
C ARG A 120 -6.80 -2.29 2.41
N TYR A 121 -6.51 -3.59 2.48
CA TYR A 121 -7.12 -4.48 3.47
C TYR A 121 -6.42 -4.28 4.81
N SER A 122 -5.11 -4.52 4.85
CA SER A 122 -4.31 -4.31 6.07
C SER A 122 -4.41 -2.88 6.60
N PHE A 123 -4.57 -1.87 5.73
CA PHE A 123 -4.86 -0.50 6.17
C PHE A 123 -6.15 -0.39 7.00
N TYR A 124 -7.28 -0.87 6.47
CA TYR A 124 -8.55 -0.75 7.19
C TYR A 124 -8.57 -1.61 8.44
N ASP A 125 -7.98 -2.80 8.38
CA ASP A 125 -7.98 -3.73 9.51
C ASP A 125 -7.04 -3.23 10.63
N ALA A 126 -5.91 -2.60 10.29
CA ALA A 126 -5.05 -1.92 11.25
C ALA A 126 -5.69 -0.68 11.88
N VAL A 127 -6.45 0.12 11.11
CA VAL A 127 -7.20 1.26 11.67
C VAL A 127 -8.38 0.79 12.52
N LEU A 128 -9.00 -0.37 12.24
CA LEU A 128 -9.98 -1.00 13.12
C LEU A 128 -9.34 -1.53 14.42
N TRP A 129 -8.16 -2.14 14.34
CA TRP A 129 -7.38 -2.54 15.51
C TRP A 129 -7.01 -1.35 16.40
N LEU A 130 -6.64 -0.21 15.79
CA LEU A 130 -6.47 1.07 16.52
C LEU A 130 -7.81 1.60 17.06
N TRP A 131 -8.92 1.43 16.35
CA TRP A 131 -10.23 1.89 16.80
C TRP A 131 -10.71 1.16 18.07
N GLU A 132 -10.48 -0.15 18.16
CA GLU A 132 -10.84 -0.98 19.32
C GLU A 132 -9.98 -0.69 20.57
N ARG A 133 -8.80 -0.05 20.40
CA ARG A 133 -7.81 0.16 21.48
C ARG A 133 -7.59 1.63 21.85
N GLN A 134 -7.54 2.51 20.86
CA GLN A 134 -7.14 3.91 20.94
C GLN A 134 -7.97 4.78 19.98
N PRO A 135 -9.31 4.82 20.12
CA PRO A 135 -10.20 5.52 19.20
C PRO A 135 -9.91 7.03 19.11
N ALA A 136 -9.40 7.65 20.20
CA ALA A 136 -8.97 9.05 20.20
C ALA A 136 -7.85 9.32 19.17
N THR A 137 -6.87 8.42 19.04
CA THR A 137 -5.80 8.50 18.05
C THR A 137 -6.34 8.44 16.63
N VAL A 138 -7.34 7.59 16.38
CA VAL A 138 -8.03 7.50 15.08
C VAL A 138 -8.80 8.78 14.76
N LEU A 139 -9.56 9.33 15.72
CA LEU A 139 -10.34 10.56 15.53
C LEU A 139 -9.46 11.79 15.28
N ALA A 140 -8.33 11.90 15.98
CA ALA A 140 -7.35 12.97 15.77
C ALA A 140 -6.77 12.91 14.35
N ASN A 141 -6.29 11.72 13.93
CA ASN A 141 -5.58 11.53 12.67
C ASN A 141 -6.49 11.26 11.45
N LEU A 142 -7.82 11.21 11.62
CA LEU A 142 -8.77 10.93 10.53
C LEU A 142 -8.62 11.89 9.33
N HIS A 143 -8.16 13.12 9.58
CA HIS A 143 -7.91 14.14 8.56
C HIS A 143 -6.78 13.76 7.57
N LEU A 144 -5.87 12.86 7.94
CA LEU A 144 -4.76 12.39 7.08
C LEU A 144 -5.20 11.30 6.08
N VAL A 145 -6.37 10.66 6.30
CA VAL A 145 -6.85 9.55 5.45
C VAL A 145 -7.18 9.99 4.00
N PRO A 146 -7.78 11.17 3.74
CA PRO A 146 -7.98 11.66 2.38
C PRO A 146 -6.69 12.09 1.66
N GLU A 147 -5.64 12.44 2.40
CA GLU A 147 -4.35 12.90 1.90
C GLU A 147 -3.47 11.73 1.48
N THR A 148 -3.30 10.77 2.39
CA THR A 148 -2.51 9.53 2.19
C THR A 148 -3.19 8.55 1.24
N ASN A 149 -4.50 8.33 1.41
CA ASN A 149 -5.29 7.31 0.71
C ASN A 149 -6.27 7.99 -0.26
N TYR A 150 -7.55 8.12 0.12
CA TYR A 150 -8.59 8.81 -0.64
C TYR A 150 -9.76 9.20 0.28
N TRP A 151 -10.55 10.21 -0.12
CA TRP A 151 -11.82 10.58 0.52
C TRP A 151 -12.81 9.42 0.74
N LYS A 152 -12.80 8.39 -0.12
CA LYS A 152 -13.59 7.15 0.10
C LYS A 152 -13.16 6.36 1.34
N GLY A 153 -11.94 6.54 1.85
CA GLY A 153 -11.41 5.84 3.02
C GLY A 153 -12.17 6.18 4.30
N LEU A 154 -12.54 7.45 4.50
CA LEU A 154 -13.46 7.89 5.56
C LEU A 154 -14.78 7.12 5.52
N LEU A 155 -15.37 7.00 4.32
CA LEU A 155 -16.66 6.33 4.13
C LEU A 155 -16.57 4.81 4.36
N GLU A 156 -15.45 4.20 3.97
CA GLU A 156 -15.16 2.79 4.19
C GLU A 156 -14.89 2.48 5.67
N LEU A 157 -14.11 3.31 6.37
CA LEU A 157 -13.90 3.21 7.83
C LEU A 157 -15.22 3.31 8.60
N LEU A 158 -16.00 4.37 8.34
CA LEU A 158 -17.31 4.57 8.96
C LEU A 158 -18.26 3.39 8.70
N ALA A 159 -18.26 2.86 7.47
CA ALA A 159 -19.05 1.70 7.12
C ALA A 159 -18.58 0.42 7.83
N ARG A 160 -17.26 0.20 7.96
CA ARG A 160 -16.71 -0.96 8.69
C ARG A 160 -17.05 -0.94 10.17
N VAL A 161 -16.92 0.20 10.84
CA VAL A 161 -17.32 0.34 12.25
C VAL A 161 -18.82 0.09 12.41
N CYS A 162 -19.66 0.63 11.51
CA CYS A 162 -21.11 0.37 11.51
C CYS A 162 -21.49 -1.09 11.19
N GLU A 163 -20.76 -1.77 10.32
CA GLU A 163 -21.01 -3.16 9.91
C GLU A 163 -20.47 -4.17 10.92
N GLY A 164 -19.39 -3.82 11.64
CA GLY A 164 -18.57 -4.73 12.44
C GLY A 164 -17.55 -5.51 11.59
N PRO A 165 -16.46 -6.02 12.22
CA PRO A 165 -15.35 -6.65 11.50
C PRO A 165 -15.79 -7.88 10.70
N ARG A 166 -16.60 -8.78 11.31
CA ARG A 166 -17.10 -10.00 10.64
C ARG A 166 -17.85 -9.68 9.34
N ARG A 167 -18.83 -8.77 9.36
CA ARG A 167 -19.63 -8.43 8.17
C ARG A 167 -18.82 -7.67 7.11
N SER A 168 -17.79 -6.96 7.54
CA SER A 168 -16.84 -6.26 6.65
C SER A 168 -15.95 -7.26 5.90
N LEU A 169 -15.43 -8.27 6.59
CA LEU A 169 -14.65 -9.35 5.98
C LEU A 169 -15.51 -10.21 5.03
N GLU A 170 -16.71 -10.64 5.47
CA GLU A 170 -17.69 -11.35 4.64
C GLU A 170 -18.03 -10.58 3.35
N ARG A 171 -18.20 -9.25 3.45
CA ARG A 171 -18.42 -8.36 2.30
C ARG A 171 -17.23 -8.36 1.36
N ASP A 172 -16.03 -8.14 1.88
CA ASP A 172 -14.83 -7.96 1.08
C ASP A 172 -14.42 -9.26 0.36
N GLN A 173 -14.61 -10.41 0.99
CA GLN A 173 -14.44 -11.72 0.36
C GLN A 173 -15.40 -11.91 -0.81
N VAL A 174 -16.70 -11.66 -0.62
CA VAL A 174 -17.69 -11.78 -1.71
C VAL A 174 -17.45 -10.75 -2.84
N LEU A 175 -16.96 -9.54 -2.53
CA LEU A 175 -16.56 -8.54 -3.52
C LEU A 175 -15.28 -8.93 -4.27
N HIS A 176 -14.30 -9.53 -3.60
CA HIS A 176 -13.07 -10.02 -4.19
C HIS A 176 -13.33 -11.22 -5.10
N ASP A 177 -14.07 -12.23 -4.63
CA ASP A 177 -14.38 -13.44 -5.39
C ASP A 177 -15.19 -13.10 -6.66
N ALA A 178 -16.12 -12.15 -6.57
CA ALA A 178 -16.84 -11.62 -7.73
C ALA A 178 -15.93 -10.85 -8.71
N PHE A 179 -14.96 -10.09 -8.21
CA PHE A 179 -13.97 -9.41 -9.05
C PHE A 179 -13.06 -10.41 -9.79
N ALA A 180 -12.52 -11.41 -9.07
CA ALA A 180 -11.67 -12.46 -9.62
C ALA A 180 -12.40 -13.31 -10.67
N ALA A 181 -13.70 -13.54 -10.48
CA ALA A 181 -14.58 -14.17 -11.47
C ALA A 181 -15.02 -13.23 -12.63
N GLY A 182 -14.44 -12.02 -12.74
CA GLY A 182 -14.73 -11.06 -13.80
C GLY A 182 -16.14 -10.44 -13.76
N GLN A 183 -16.87 -10.58 -12.65
CA GLN A 183 -18.29 -10.25 -12.58
C GLN A 183 -18.53 -8.74 -12.42
N ARG A 184 -19.00 -8.09 -13.48
CA ARG A 184 -19.34 -6.65 -13.50
C ARG A 184 -20.47 -6.23 -12.54
N LYS A 185 -21.20 -7.19 -11.96
CA LYS A 185 -22.22 -6.99 -10.93
C LYS A 185 -22.19 -8.22 -10.02
N LEU A 186 -22.37 -8.03 -8.72
CA LEU A 186 -22.73 -9.12 -7.82
C LEU A 186 -23.97 -9.86 -8.36
N PRO A 187 -24.05 -11.20 -8.26
CA PRO A 187 -25.21 -11.96 -8.71
C PRO A 187 -26.49 -11.43 -8.06
N ALA A 188 -27.51 -11.17 -8.88
CA ALA A 188 -28.81 -10.77 -8.36
C ALA A 188 -29.39 -11.93 -7.54
N ALA A 189 -29.79 -11.66 -6.30
CA ALA A 189 -30.25 -12.65 -5.33
C ALA A 189 -31.61 -13.27 -5.75
N GLY A 190 -31.57 -14.18 -6.73
CA GLY A 190 -32.77 -14.78 -7.32
C GLY A 190 -32.54 -15.86 -8.38
N ARG A 191 -31.32 -16.05 -8.93
CA ARG A 191 -31.00 -17.19 -9.82
C ARG A 191 -29.60 -17.74 -9.52
N ALA A 192 -29.52 -19.06 -9.36
CA ALA A 192 -28.34 -19.87 -9.01
C ALA A 192 -27.73 -19.64 -7.60
N ARG A 193 -28.15 -20.49 -6.66
CA ARG A 193 -27.40 -21.02 -5.49
C ARG A 193 -26.45 -20.07 -4.72
N TYR A 194 -27.01 -19.29 -3.80
CA TYR A 194 -26.41 -19.14 -2.46
C TYR A 194 -27.20 -20.02 -1.47
N ALA A 195 -26.98 -21.34 -1.57
CA ALA A 195 -27.50 -22.33 -0.63
C ALA A 195 -26.43 -22.59 0.45
N GLY A 196 -26.20 -21.58 1.30
CA GLY A 196 -25.14 -21.53 2.32
C GLY A 196 -25.10 -20.17 3.02
N GLU A 197 -24.28 -20.04 4.05
CA GLU A 197 -24.21 -18.88 4.96
C GLU A 197 -23.44 -17.68 4.37
N GLY A 198 -23.73 -17.31 3.12
CA GLY A 198 -23.06 -16.20 2.43
C GLY A 198 -23.52 -14.81 2.86
N TRP A 199 -22.64 -13.82 2.66
CA TRP A 199 -22.90 -12.40 2.96
C TRP A 199 -24.21 -11.89 2.34
N LYS A 200 -25.05 -11.28 3.17
CA LYS A 200 -26.29 -10.63 2.73
C LYS A 200 -26.17 -9.11 2.90
N PRO A 201 -26.34 -8.31 1.82
CA PRO A 201 -26.27 -6.86 1.89
C PRO A 201 -27.29 -6.21 2.85
N GLY A 202 -28.38 -6.91 3.19
CA GLY A 202 -29.52 -6.37 3.95
C GLY A 202 -30.41 -5.43 3.12
N SER A 203 -31.68 -5.28 3.51
CA SER A 203 -32.55 -4.27 2.93
C SER A 203 -32.13 -2.86 3.33
N ARG A 204 -32.62 -1.84 2.61
CA ARG A 204 -32.37 -0.43 2.97
C ARG A 204 -32.89 -0.10 4.39
N LEU A 205 -33.94 -0.78 4.85
CA LEU A 205 -34.54 -0.52 6.17
C LEU A 205 -33.77 -1.21 7.30
N GLU A 206 -33.24 -2.41 7.09
CA GLU A 206 -32.33 -3.05 8.06
C GLU A 206 -31.07 -2.22 8.28
N LEU A 207 -30.42 -1.81 7.19
CA LEU A 207 -29.20 -1.02 7.24
C LEU A 207 -29.41 0.36 7.87
N ALA A 208 -30.50 1.05 7.51
CA ALA A 208 -30.83 2.35 8.11
C ALA A 208 -31.14 2.24 9.61
N ARG A 209 -31.78 1.16 10.07
CA ARG A 209 -32.03 0.91 11.49
C ARG A 209 -30.73 0.66 12.26
N GLU A 210 -29.83 -0.17 11.73
CA GLU A 210 -28.53 -0.41 12.38
C GLU A 210 -27.66 0.87 12.40
N ALA A 211 -27.64 1.65 11.32
CA ALA A 211 -26.90 2.91 11.27
C ALA A 211 -27.40 3.93 12.31
N LEU A 212 -28.73 4.06 12.46
CA LEU A 212 -29.34 4.90 13.50
C LEU A 212 -29.06 4.34 14.90
N ARG A 213 -29.26 3.03 15.11
CA ARG A 213 -28.97 2.38 16.41
C ARG A 213 -27.53 2.61 16.85
N ARG A 214 -26.55 2.44 15.95
CA ARG A 214 -25.14 2.76 16.23
C ARG A 214 -24.95 4.25 16.54
N TYR A 215 -25.55 5.14 15.76
CA TYR A 215 -25.46 6.57 16.01
C TYR A 215 -26.05 6.97 17.37
N ASP A 216 -27.14 6.33 17.80
CA ASP A 216 -27.87 6.62 19.04
C ASP A 216 -27.23 5.97 20.29
N GLU A 217 -26.70 4.75 20.16
CA GLU A 217 -26.19 3.93 21.29
C GLU A 217 -24.65 3.95 21.46
N ASP A 218 -23.87 4.24 20.41
CA ASP A 218 -22.39 4.22 20.43
C ASP A 218 -21.80 5.64 20.28
N PRO A 219 -21.33 6.28 21.37
CA PRO A 219 -20.73 7.62 21.33
C PRO A 219 -19.46 7.73 20.49
N LEU A 220 -18.69 6.64 20.35
CA LEU A 220 -17.47 6.64 19.55
C LEU A 220 -17.83 6.59 18.06
N TYR A 221 -18.76 5.72 17.66
CA TYR A 221 -19.28 5.73 16.28
C TYR A 221 -19.94 7.07 15.94
N ARG A 222 -20.68 7.70 16.87
CA ARG A 222 -21.20 9.06 16.70
C ARG A 222 -20.08 10.07 16.44
N ALA A 223 -19.00 10.05 17.24
CA ALA A 223 -17.85 10.93 17.03
C ALA A 223 -17.16 10.71 15.67
N LEU A 224 -17.04 9.45 15.23
CA LEU A 224 -16.49 9.10 13.90
C LEU A 224 -17.39 9.57 12.76
N PHE A 225 -18.71 9.43 12.90
CA PHE A 225 -19.71 9.92 11.96
C PHE A 225 -19.65 11.44 11.83
N GLU A 226 -19.68 12.16 12.95
CA GLU A 226 -19.65 13.63 12.97
C GLU A 226 -18.32 14.17 12.43
N ARG A 227 -17.17 13.61 12.84
CA ARG A 227 -15.86 14.01 12.32
C ARG A 227 -15.72 13.72 10.82
N THR A 228 -16.31 12.63 10.33
CA THR A 228 -16.40 12.34 8.89
C THR A 228 -17.26 13.37 8.16
N GLY A 229 -18.43 13.72 8.71
CA GLY A 229 -19.32 14.75 8.17
C GLY A 229 -18.66 16.12 8.08
N GLN A 230 -17.97 16.52 9.15
CA GLN A 230 -17.20 17.75 9.25
C GLN A 230 -16.12 17.84 8.17
N LEU A 231 -15.23 16.84 8.06
CA LEU A 231 -14.11 16.85 7.11
C LEU A 231 -14.58 16.97 5.65
N PHE A 232 -15.63 16.24 5.28
CA PHE A 232 -16.25 16.37 3.95
C PHE A 232 -16.84 17.76 3.73
N ALA A 233 -17.54 18.34 4.71
CA ALA A 233 -18.08 19.68 4.59
C ALA A 233 -16.99 20.76 4.48
N GLU A 234 -15.91 20.65 5.25
CA GLU A 234 -14.77 21.58 5.22
C GLU A 234 -14.11 21.63 3.83
N GLN A 235 -13.75 20.48 3.26
CA GLN A 235 -13.18 20.45 1.92
C GLN A 235 -14.20 20.85 0.84
N LEU A 236 -15.49 20.56 0.99
CA LEU A 236 -16.52 21.01 0.04
C LEU A 236 -16.70 22.54 0.06
N ARG A 237 -16.57 23.20 1.22
CA ARG A 237 -16.54 24.68 1.27
C ARG A 237 -15.31 25.23 0.53
N ALA A 238 -14.13 24.63 0.76
CA ALA A 238 -12.90 25.01 0.07
C ALA A 238 -12.99 24.79 -1.46
N ASP A 239 -13.50 23.64 -1.90
CA ASP A 239 -13.71 23.31 -3.32
C ASP A 239 -14.69 24.30 -3.99
N VAL A 240 -15.78 24.70 -3.32
CA VAL A 240 -16.72 25.72 -3.85
C VAL A 240 -16.06 27.09 -3.97
N SER A 241 -15.30 27.51 -2.97
CA SER A 241 -14.58 28.80 -3.00
C SER A 241 -13.52 28.82 -4.11
N ALA A 242 -12.74 27.75 -4.26
CA ALA A 242 -11.77 27.60 -5.33
C ALA A 242 -12.43 27.58 -6.73
N MET A 243 -13.56 26.86 -6.89
CA MET A 243 -14.34 26.87 -8.14
C MET A 243 -14.80 28.28 -8.52
N ARG A 244 -15.31 29.06 -7.55
CA ARG A 244 -15.77 30.45 -7.77
C ARG A 244 -14.65 31.40 -8.17
N ALA A 245 -13.43 31.16 -7.68
CA ALA A 245 -12.23 31.90 -8.07
C ALA A 245 -11.63 31.45 -9.42
N GLY A 246 -12.23 30.48 -10.12
CA GLY A 246 -11.64 29.89 -11.34
C GLY A 246 -10.40 29.03 -11.06
N GLY A 247 -10.18 28.66 -9.80
CA GLY A 247 -9.03 27.89 -9.33
C GLY A 247 -9.17 26.37 -9.48
N ARG A 248 -8.18 25.65 -8.97
CA ARG A 248 -8.16 24.18 -8.94
C ARG A 248 -8.94 23.66 -7.74
N VAL A 249 -9.86 22.72 -7.96
CA VAL A 249 -10.63 22.03 -6.91
C VAL A 249 -10.04 20.66 -6.57
N GLY A 250 -10.35 20.17 -5.37
CA GLY A 250 -9.98 18.84 -4.90
C GLY A 250 -10.82 17.71 -5.51
N LEU A 251 -10.60 16.49 -5.02
CA LEU A 251 -11.38 15.30 -5.41
C LEU A 251 -12.50 14.95 -4.41
N CYS A 252 -12.77 15.80 -3.41
CA CYS A 252 -13.74 15.51 -2.36
C CYS A 252 -15.14 15.30 -2.94
N ALA A 253 -15.60 16.21 -3.80
CA ALA A 253 -16.88 16.09 -4.49
C ALA A 253 -17.02 14.76 -5.27
N LYS A 254 -15.96 14.27 -5.93
CA LYS A 254 -15.98 12.99 -6.67
C LYS A 254 -16.33 11.80 -5.77
N TRP A 255 -15.83 11.78 -4.53
CA TRP A 255 -16.01 10.68 -3.58
C TRP A 255 -17.16 10.87 -2.59
N CYS A 256 -17.61 12.12 -2.36
CA CYS A 256 -18.75 12.43 -1.50
C CYS A 256 -19.98 11.59 -1.91
N PRO A 257 -20.63 10.88 -0.97
CA PRO A 257 -21.66 9.91 -1.27
C PRO A 257 -22.92 10.59 -1.83
N LEU A 258 -23.73 9.79 -2.53
CA LEU A 258 -25.06 10.19 -3.00
C LEU A 258 -26.12 9.50 -2.13
N LEU A 259 -27.23 10.21 -1.89
CA LEU A 259 -28.32 9.73 -1.02
C LEU A 259 -28.85 8.37 -1.49
N TYR A 260 -28.92 7.41 -0.56
CA TYR A 260 -29.28 6.01 -0.73
C TYR A 260 -28.35 5.16 -1.63
N HIS A 261 -27.16 5.63 -1.99
CA HIS A 261 -26.16 4.89 -2.77
C HIS A 261 -24.98 4.38 -1.92
N SER A 262 -24.46 3.20 -2.27
CA SER A 262 -23.25 2.56 -1.71
C SER A 262 -23.07 2.72 -0.20
N TYR A 263 -22.26 3.69 0.26
CA TYR A 263 -21.96 3.96 1.66
C TYR A 263 -23.14 4.54 2.42
N ASP A 264 -23.85 5.51 1.84
CA ASP A 264 -25.00 6.16 2.50
C ASP A 264 -26.14 5.19 2.79
N ARG A 265 -26.32 4.17 1.93
CA ARG A 265 -27.27 3.07 2.21
C ARG A 265 -26.94 2.30 3.49
N ARG A 266 -25.70 2.34 3.97
CA ARG A 266 -25.17 1.58 5.13
C ARG A 266 -24.86 2.45 6.34
N THR A 267 -24.64 3.76 6.17
CA THR A 267 -24.27 4.68 7.26
C THR A 267 -25.15 5.92 7.41
N LEU A 268 -25.97 6.29 6.41
CA LEU A 268 -26.77 7.53 6.35
C LEU A 268 -25.96 8.86 6.35
N VAL A 269 -24.63 8.77 6.15
CA VAL A 269 -23.69 9.90 6.29
C VAL A 269 -23.92 11.07 5.32
N CYS A 270 -24.69 10.90 4.25
CA CYS A 270 -25.05 12.00 3.34
C CYS A 270 -25.88 13.09 4.05
N GLU A 271 -26.68 12.74 5.07
CA GLU A 271 -27.36 13.74 5.88
C GLU A 271 -26.40 14.47 6.84
N GLY A 272 -25.46 13.75 7.47
CA GLY A 272 -24.43 14.34 8.33
C GLY A 272 -23.56 15.36 7.59
N ILE A 273 -23.03 15.00 6.41
CA ILE A 273 -22.27 15.89 5.53
C ILE A 273 -23.12 17.12 5.15
N ALA A 274 -24.41 16.94 4.85
CA ALA A 274 -25.30 18.03 4.49
C ALA A 274 -25.57 18.99 5.66
N ARG A 275 -25.77 18.47 6.89
CA ARG A 275 -25.96 19.26 8.12
C ARG A 275 -24.70 20.05 8.49
N TRP A 276 -23.51 19.48 8.32
CA TRP A 276 -22.24 20.20 8.51
C TRP A 276 -21.96 21.25 7.43
N LEU A 277 -22.31 20.98 6.17
CA LEU A 277 -22.09 21.91 5.07
C LEU A 277 -23.08 23.09 5.11
N PHE A 278 -24.31 22.85 5.56
CA PHE A 278 -25.37 23.86 5.69
C PHE A 278 -26.06 23.75 7.07
N PRO A 279 -25.50 24.37 8.13
CA PRO A 279 -26.07 24.29 9.47
C PRO A 279 -27.47 24.91 9.59
N ALA A 280 -28.28 24.39 10.51
CA ALA A 280 -29.65 24.87 10.80
C ALA A 280 -29.73 26.36 11.21
N THR A 281 -28.61 26.94 11.65
CA THR A 281 -28.49 28.36 12.00
C THR A 281 -28.47 29.31 10.80
N LEU A 282 -28.36 28.80 9.57
CA LEU A 282 -28.42 29.62 8.36
C LEU A 282 -29.84 30.21 8.18
N PRO A 283 -30.00 31.51 7.84
CA PRO A 283 -31.31 32.17 7.74
C PRO A 283 -32.33 31.51 6.80
N GLU A 284 -31.86 30.77 5.78
CA GLU A 284 -32.70 30.02 4.84
C GLU A 284 -33.42 28.78 5.43
N PHE A 285 -33.06 28.40 6.68
CA PHE A 285 -33.73 27.35 7.45
C PHE A 285 -34.49 27.90 8.67
N ALA A 286 -34.51 29.22 8.88
CA ALA A 286 -35.25 29.84 9.98
C ALA A 286 -36.74 29.45 9.92
N GLY A 287 -37.26 28.88 11.01
CA GLY A 287 -38.64 28.41 11.10
C GLY A 287 -38.96 27.10 10.35
N ALA A 288 -37.98 26.45 9.72
CA ALA A 288 -38.18 25.13 9.12
C ALA A 288 -38.25 24.03 10.21
N SER A 289 -39.12 23.04 10.02
CA SER A 289 -39.09 21.84 10.87
C SER A 289 -37.84 20.99 10.58
N GLU A 290 -37.40 20.16 11.55
CA GLU A 290 -36.25 19.25 11.39
C GLU A 290 -36.32 18.42 10.09
N ARG A 291 -37.52 17.94 9.72
CA ARG A 291 -37.75 17.19 8.48
C ARG A 291 -37.52 18.03 7.22
N GLU A 292 -37.92 19.30 7.24
CA GLU A 292 -37.70 20.22 6.12
C GLU A 292 -36.25 20.67 6.03
N TYR A 293 -35.62 20.99 7.16
CA TYR A 293 -34.19 21.30 7.24
C TYR A 293 -33.36 20.14 6.67
N ALA A 294 -33.55 18.92 7.18
CA ALA A 294 -32.89 17.71 6.69
C ALA A 294 -33.12 17.45 5.20
N TYR A 295 -34.30 17.78 4.66
CA TYR A 295 -34.58 17.69 3.23
C TYR A 295 -33.82 18.77 2.43
N ARG A 296 -33.94 20.05 2.83
CA ARG A 296 -33.34 21.20 2.13
C ARG A 296 -31.80 21.13 2.13
N ALA A 297 -31.18 20.78 3.26
CA ALA A 297 -29.73 20.63 3.37
C ALA A 297 -29.19 19.55 2.40
N ARG A 298 -29.83 18.37 2.33
CA ARG A 298 -29.46 17.30 1.40
C ARG A 298 -29.67 17.68 -0.07
N ASP A 299 -30.73 18.41 -0.39
CA ASP A 299 -30.93 18.91 -1.75
C ASP A 299 -29.87 19.95 -2.14
N ARG A 300 -29.47 20.82 -1.21
CA ARG A 300 -28.41 21.80 -1.42
C ARG A 300 -27.03 21.12 -1.61
N LEU A 301 -26.74 20.06 -0.86
CA LEU A 301 -25.57 19.21 -1.07
C LEU A 301 -25.60 18.56 -2.48
N ARG A 302 -26.75 18.03 -2.91
CA ARG A 302 -26.95 17.48 -4.25
C ARG A 302 -26.65 18.50 -5.36
N ARG A 303 -27.02 19.77 -5.18
CA ARG A 303 -26.72 20.87 -6.11
C ARG A 303 -25.22 21.18 -6.15
N VAL A 304 -24.59 21.45 -5.00
CA VAL A 304 -23.14 21.73 -4.90
C VAL A 304 -22.29 20.59 -5.49
N LEU A 305 -22.63 19.33 -5.19
CA LEU A 305 -21.94 18.18 -5.79
C LEU A 305 -22.15 18.08 -7.31
N SER A 306 -23.24 18.60 -7.85
CA SER A 306 -23.50 18.61 -9.30
C SER A 306 -22.72 19.72 -10.00
N GLU A 307 -22.61 20.89 -9.39
CA GLU A 307 -21.80 22.02 -9.87
C GLU A 307 -20.32 21.66 -9.88
N LEU A 308 -19.78 21.18 -8.75
CA LEU A 308 -18.39 20.75 -8.64
C LEU A 308 -18.06 19.62 -9.63
N LYS A 309 -18.92 18.60 -9.77
CA LYS A 309 -18.68 17.48 -10.72
C LYS A 309 -18.75 17.92 -12.18
N GLU A 310 -19.45 19.00 -12.51
CA GLU A 310 -19.41 19.61 -13.84
C GLU A 310 -18.11 20.40 -14.06
N TYR A 311 -17.74 21.26 -13.12
CA TYR A 311 -16.49 22.04 -13.18
C TYR A 311 -15.24 21.17 -13.27
N MET A 312 -15.19 20.07 -12.50
CA MET A 312 -14.10 19.08 -12.53
C MET A 312 -13.95 18.35 -13.88
N LYS A 313 -14.98 18.35 -14.74
CA LYS A 313 -15.03 17.62 -16.02
C LYS A 313 -14.52 16.17 -15.94
N CYS A 314 -14.85 15.46 -14.86
CA CYS A 314 -14.43 14.07 -14.63
C CYS A 314 -14.75 13.18 -15.86
N PRO A 315 -13.79 12.42 -16.41
CA PRO A 315 -14.01 11.62 -17.63
C PRO A 315 -15.23 10.71 -17.52
N GLU A 316 -15.46 10.08 -16.36
CA GLU A 316 -16.61 9.20 -16.17
C GLU A 316 -17.96 9.90 -16.34
N ARG A 317 -18.06 11.19 -15.97
CA ARG A 317 -19.27 12.01 -16.18
C ARG A 317 -19.45 12.36 -17.66
N LEU A 318 -18.37 12.81 -18.32
CA LEU A 318 -18.42 13.19 -19.74
C LEU A 318 -18.80 11.99 -20.61
N MET A 319 -18.21 10.82 -20.35
CA MET A 319 -18.53 9.56 -21.04
C MET A 319 -20.00 9.16 -20.86
N CYS A 320 -20.53 9.21 -19.63
CA CYS A 320 -21.94 8.93 -19.35
C CYS A 320 -22.92 9.94 -19.98
N GLN A 321 -22.45 11.13 -20.36
CA GLN A 321 -23.23 12.17 -21.04
C GLN A 321 -23.00 12.21 -22.57
N GLY A 322 -22.17 11.31 -23.11
CA GLY A 322 -21.79 11.32 -24.54
C GLY A 322 -20.88 12.48 -24.95
N ARG A 323 -20.35 13.26 -24.00
CA ARG A 323 -19.53 14.47 -24.23
C ARG A 323 -18.06 14.12 -24.46
N TRP A 324 -17.79 13.15 -25.32
CA TRP A 324 -16.44 12.63 -25.61
C TRP A 324 -15.48 13.73 -26.10
N SER A 325 -15.99 14.68 -26.89
CA SER A 325 -15.27 15.85 -27.41
C SER A 325 -14.69 16.77 -26.31
N GLU A 326 -15.22 16.75 -25.09
CA GLU A 326 -14.70 17.52 -23.95
C GLU A 326 -13.63 16.79 -23.13
N ILE A 327 -13.37 15.51 -23.42
CA ILE A 327 -12.33 14.74 -22.72
C ILE A 327 -10.96 15.24 -23.16
N ALA A 328 -10.21 15.80 -22.21
CA ALA A 328 -8.84 16.27 -22.40
C ALA A 328 -7.83 15.16 -22.05
N TYR A 329 -7.45 14.32 -23.02
CA TYR A 329 -6.63 13.12 -22.78
C TYR A 329 -5.33 13.36 -21.99
N LYS A 330 -4.66 14.50 -22.20
CA LYS A 330 -3.44 14.87 -21.43
C LYS A 330 -3.69 15.00 -19.92
N ALA A 331 -4.93 15.26 -19.49
CA ALA A 331 -5.31 15.38 -18.08
C ALA A 331 -6.03 14.12 -17.53
N VAL A 332 -6.25 13.08 -18.35
CA VAL A 332 -6.90 11.83 -17.90
C VAL A 332 -5.93 11.04 -17.00
N PRO A 333 -6.30 10.71 -15.75
CA PRO A 333 -5.43 9.95 -14.84
C PRO A 333 -5.06 8.57 -15.39
N ALA A 334 -3.86 8.10 -15.06
CA ALA A 334 -3.27 6.86 -15.55
C ALA A 334 -4.20 5.63 -15.48
N ALA A 335 -4.75 5.34 -14.29
CA ALA A 335 -5.69 4.24 -14.08
C ALA A 335 -7.03 4.43 -14.83
N CYS A 336 -7.47 5.68 -15.03
CA CYS A 336 -8.65 6.00 -15.84
C CYS A 336 -8.38 5.73 -17.33
N MET A 337 -7.15 6.00 -17.80
CA MET A 337 -6.71 5.66 -19.16
C MET A 337 -6.70 4.14 -19.37
N LYS A 338 -5.98 3.40 -18.51
CA LYS A 338 -5.90 1.92 -18.51
C LYS A 338 -7.29 1.26 -18.52
N ALA A 339 -8.23 1.77 -17.72
CA ALA A 339 -9.59 1.22 -17.62
C ALA A 339 -10.55 1.61 -18.76
N ASN A 340 -10.21 2.58 -19.63
CA ASN A 340 -11.15 3.13 -20.62
C ASN A 340 -10.59 3.33 -22.03
N ALA A 341 -9.32 3.01 -22.31
CA ALA A 341 -8.68 3.15 -23.63
C ALA A 341 -9.55 2.62 -24.79
N THR A 342 -10.11 1.40 -24.66
CA THR A 342 -10.99 0.80 -25.68
C THR A 342 -12.27 1.63 -25.95
N ARG A 343 -12.79 2.33 -24.93
CA ARG A 343 -13.96 3.22 -25.07
C ARG A 343 -13.58 4.53 -25.73
N PHE A 344 -12.41 5.08 -25.42
CA PHE A 344 -11.90 6.28 -26.08
C PHE A 344 -11.66 6.02 -27.58
N ALA A 345 -11.03 4.89 -27.92
CA ALA A 345 -10.86 4.45 -29.30
C ALA A 345 -12.20 4.22 -30.03
N ALA A 346 -13.23 3.69 -29.34
CA ALA A 346 -14.53 3.41 -29.95
C ALA A 346 -15.42 4.66 -30.19
N HIS A 347 -15.24 5.74 -29.42
CA HIS A 347 -16.10 6.92 -29.48
C HIS A 347 -15.43 8.22 -29.94
N ASP A 348 -14.09 8.30 -29.92
CA ASP A 348 -13.32 9.49 -30.29
C ASP A 348 -11.95 9.09 -30.89
N ALA A 349 -12.00 8.11 -31.82
CA ALA A 349 -10.85 7.50 -32.47
C ALA A 349 -9.78 8.51 -32.90
N THR A 350 -10.16 9.54 -33.68
CA THR A 350 -9.22 10.47 -34.30
C THR A 350 -8.39 11.25 -33.29
N ARG A 351 -9.00 11.73 -32.19
CA ARG A 351 -8.26 12.49 -31.16
C ARG A 351 -7.52 11.56 -30.20
N PHE A 352 -8.07 10.37 -29.94
CA PHE A 352 -7.45 9.39 -29.07
C PHE A 352 -6.21 8.73 -29.69
N TYR A 353 -6.28 8.28 -30.95
CA TYR A 353 -5.11 7.74 -31.66
C TYR A 353 -4.02 8.80 -31.81
N LYS A 354 -4.37 10.05 -32.19
CA LYS A 354 -3.40 11.15 -32.18
C LYS A 354 -2.75 11.36 -30.81
N TYR A 355 -3.50 11.24 -29.71
CA TYR A 355 -2.92 11.29 -28.37
C TYR A 355 -1.93 10.13 -28.12
N VAL A 356 -2.23 8.92 -28.58
CA VAL A 356 -1.31 7.76 -28.48
C VAL A 356 -0.06 7.96 -29.35
N ASP A 357 -0.19 8.50 -30.56
CA ASP A 357 0.94 8.82 -31.46
C ASP A 357 1.82 9.95 -30.89
N ASP A 358 1.20 11.00 -30.33
CA ASP A 358 1.89 12.10 -29.67
C ASP A 358 2.54 11.66 -28.34
N LEU A 359 2.01 10.61 -27.69
CA LEU A 359 2.56 9.99 -26.49
C LEU A 359 3.77 9.09 -26.82
N ALA A 360 3.62 8.16 -27.77
CA ALA A 360 4.71 7.28 -28.23
C ALA A 360 5.84 8.05 -28.94
N GLY A 361 5.53 9.20 -29.54
CA GLY A 361 6.52 10.13 -30.09
C GLY A 361 7.10 11.12 -29.07
N GLY A 362 6.90 10.93 -27.76
CA GLY A 362 7.48 11.75 -26.69
C GLY A 362 6.97 13.20 -26.58
N LYS A 363 5.97 13.61 -27.37
CA LYS A 363 5.43 14.98 -27.43
C LYS A 363 4.48 15.31 -26.27
N VAL A 364 4.17 14.32 -25.43
CA VAL A 364 3.29 14.41 -24.25
C VAL A 364 3.89 13.55 -23.13
N LYS A 365 4.21 14.14 -21.96
CA LYS A 365 4.66 13.36 -20.79
C LYS A 365 3.51 12.47 -20.31
N ALA A 366 3.79 11.18 -20.11
CA ALA A 366 2.77 10.22 -19.69
C ALA A 366 2.30 10.47 -18.25
N ASN A 367 1.00 10.31 -18.01
CA ASN A 367 0.47 10.32 -16.64
C ASN A 367 0.77 8.98 -15.95
N LEU A 368 1.52 9.04 -14.85
CA LEU A 368 1.82 7.91 -13.96
C LEU A 368 0.78 7.78 -12.82
N GLY A 369 0.47 8.91 -12.17
CA GLY A 369 -0.47 8.95 -11.06
C GLY A 369 -0.03 8.11 -9.87
N ALA A 370 -0.68 6.96 -9.68
CA ALA A 370 -0.43 5.99 -8.62
C ALA A 370 0.01 4.61 -9.17
N LEU A 371 0.26 4.48 -10.47
CA LEU A 371 0.67 3.21 -11.08
C LEU A 371 2.03 2.77 -10.53
N GLN A 372 2.15 1.47 -10.24
CA GLN A 372 3.39 0.82 -9.86
C GLN A 372 4.08 0.11 -11.04
N PRO A 373 5.38 -0.24 -10.95
CA PRO A 373 6.13 -0.79 -12.08
C PRO A 373 5.49 -2.06 -12.67
N HIS A 374 5.02 -2.98 -11.82
CA HIS A 374 4.34 -4.21 -12.22
C HIS A 374 3.00 -3.95 -12.95
N GLU A 375 2.28 -2.88 -12.60
CA GLU A 375 1.03 -2.51 -13.26
C GLU A 375 1.24 -2.03 -14.70
N ILE A 376 2.41 -1.44 -14.98
CA ILE A 376 2.84 -0.97 -16.29
C ILE A 376 3.36 -2.17 -17.10
N LEU A 377 4.18 -3.04 -16.48
CA LEU A 377 4.63 -4.32 -17.04
C LEU A 377 3.45 -5.17 -17.55
N LYS A 378 2.38 -5.29 -16.75
CA LYS A 378 1.11 -5.95 -17.16
C LYS A 378 0.40 -5.26 -18.32
N GLY A 379 0.53 -3.94 -18.46
CA GLY A 379 0.01 -3.20 -19.61
C GLY A 379 0.76 -3.53 -20.90
N ALA A 380 2.09 -3.69 -20.82
CA ALA A 380 2.95 -4.06 -21.94
C ALA A 380 2.74 -5.51 -22.41
N GLN A 381 2.45 -6.43 -21.49
CA GLN A 381 2.18 -7.86 -21.81
C GLN A 381 0.95 -8.10 -22.71
N GLY A 382 0.07 -7.12 -22.88
CA GLY A 382 -1.11 -7.20 -23.74
C GLY A 382 -2.18 -8.18 -23.26
N ALA A 383 -3.28 -8.26 -24.02
CA ALA A 383 -4.47 -9.01 -23.64
C ALA A 383 -4.35 -10.52 -23.92
N LYS A 384 -3.57 -11.25 -23.11
CA LYS A 384 -3.36 -12.71 -23.22
C LYS A 384 -4.68 -13.50 -23.14
N GLY A 385 -4.82 -14.54 -23.98
CA GLY A 385 -5.96 -15.47 -24.03
C GLY A 385 -6.51 -15.71 -25.44
N HIS A 386 -6.86 -16.96 -25.78
CA HIS A 386 -7.41 -17.31 -27.10
C HIS A 386 -8.68 -16.50 -27.43
N GLY A 387 -8.82 -16.08 -28.69
CA GLY A 387 -9.98 -15.34 -29.19
C GLY A 387 -9.98 -13.83 -28.89
N LYS A 388 -9.03 -13.31 -28.10
CA LYS A 388 -8.87 -11.85 -27.93
C LYS A 388 -8.21 -11.24 -29.17
N ARG A 389 -8.77 -10.13 -29.65
CA ARG A 389 -8.21 -9.33 -30.77
C ARG A 389 -6.95 -8.61 -30.29
N PHE A 390 -5.91 -8.56 -31.11
CA PHE A 390 -4.69 -7.81 -30.82
C PHE A 390 -5.01 -6.33 -30.58
N ASP A 391 -4.53 -5.79 -29.46
CA ASP A 391 -4.70 -4.39 -29.06
C ASP A 391 -3.32 -3.72 -28.93
N PRO A 392 -2.91 -2.88 -29.89
CA PRO A 392 -1.63 -2.16 -29.83
C PRO A 392 -1.66 -0.97 -28.86
N ILE A 393 -2.84 -0.52 -28.40
CA ILE A 393 -3.00 0.70 -27.61
C ILE A 393 -2.45 0.49 -26.19
N GLY A 394 -2.79 -0.65 -25.57
CA GLY A 394 -2.33 -1.01 -24.23
C GLY A 394 -0.80 -0.99 -24.10
N PRO A 395 -0.06 -1.73 -24.94
CA PRO A 395 1.40 -1.72 -24.93
C PRO A 395 2.02 -0.36 -25.24
N ALA A 396 1.48 0.41 -26.19
CA ALA A 396 2.01 1.74 -26.51
C ALA A 396 1.87 2.74 -25.34
N ILE A 397 0.74 2.71 -24.63
CA ILE A 397 0.54 3.53 -23.42
C ILE A 397 1.45 3.05 -22.28
N ALA A 398 1.61 1.73 -22.12
CA ALA A 398 2.48 1.16 -21.10
C ALA A 398 3.96 1.50 -21.31
N GLN A 399 4.45 1.45 -22.56
CA GLN A 399 5.83 1.81 -22.91
C GLN A 399 6.14 3.27 -22.53
N ALA A 400 5.29 4.22 -22.93
CA ALA A 400 5.47 5.63 -22.58
C ALA A 400 5.30 5.91 -21.07
N GLN A 401 4.48 5.12 -20.36
CA GLN A 401 4.40 5.16 -18.90
C GLN A 401 5.66 4.59 -18.24
N TRP A 402 6.30 3.58 -18.82
CA TRP A 402 7.57 3.04 -18.35
C TRP A 402 8.70 4.06 -18.52
N GLU A 403 8.84 4.65 -19.70
CA GLU A 403 9.84 5.68 -20.00
C GLU A 403 9.69 6.90 -19.09
N ALA A 404 8.45 7.36 -18.86
CA ALA A 404 8.17 8.45 -17.92
C ALA A 404 8.45 8.08 -16.45
N LEU A 405 8.34 6.79 -16.08
CA LEU A 405 8.68 6.30 -14.74
C LEU A 405 10.22 6.20 -14.56
N VAL A 406 10.93 5.61 -15.53
CA VAL A 406 12.41 5.57 -15.55
C VAL A 406 12.97 7.00 -15.46
N ALA A 407 12.41 7.93 -16.24
CA ALA A 407 12.77 9.35 -16.17
C ALA A 407 12.48 9.96 -14.79
N LYS A 408 11.28 9.75 -14.20
CA LYS A 408 10.93 10.23 -12.85
C LYS A 408 11.86 9.69 -11.76
N VAL A 409 12.33 8.45 -11.89
CA VAL A 409 13.24 7.83 -10.93
C VAL A 409 14.66 8.40 -11.10
N ARG A 410 15.14 8.57 -12.34
CA ARG A 410 16.41 9.27 -12.64
C ARG A 410 16.39 10.76 -12.26
N GLU A 411 15.24 11.44 -12.35
CA GLU A 411 15.00 12.80 -11.85
C GLU A 411 15.25 12.92 -10.32
N ALA A 412 15.29 11.80 -9.57
CA ALA A 412 15.56 11.77 -8.14
C ALA A 412 16.98 11.32 -7.75
N GLY A 413 17.76 10.79 -8.70
CA GLY A 413 19.10 10.26 -8.44
C GLY A 413 19.51 9.16 -9.41
N VAL A 414 20.80 8.85 -9.42
CA VAL A 414 21.41 7.76 -10.20
C VAL A 414 22.18 6.87 -9.23
N LEU A 415 22.13 5.55 -9.44
CA LEU A 415 22.92 4.60 -8.67
C LEU A 415 24.09 4.10 -9.50
N GLU A 416 25.30 4.55 -9.16
CA GLU A 416 26.52 3.91 -9.64
C GLU A 416 26.76 2.58 -8.92
N GLY A 417 27.21 1.57 -9.67
CA GLY A 417 27.70 0.32 -9.08
C GLY A 417 26.63 -0.55 -8.41
N CYS A 418 25.35 -0.39 -8.76
CA CYS A 418 24.24 -1.13 -8.15
C CYS A 418 23.61 -2.16 -9.09
N ILE A 419 23.31 -3.35 -8.58
CA ILE A 419 22.78 -4.49 -9.35
C ILE A 419 21.60 -5.17 -8.62
N ALA A 420 20.69 -5.77 -9.37
CA ALA A 420 19.54 -6.51 -8.85
C ALA A 420 19.73 -8.03 -8.99
N VAL A 421 19.45 -8.75 -7.91
CA VAL A 421 19.17 -10.18 -7.90
C VAL A 421 17.65 -10.33 -8.05
N CYS A 422 17.21 -10.94 -9.15
CA CYS A 422 15.81 -10.96 -9.56
C CYS A 422 15.17 -12.34 -9.29
N ASP A 423 14.38 -12.49 -8.24
CA ASP A 423 13.68 -13.76 -7.97
C ASP A 423 12.48 -13.96 -8.89
N VAL A 424 12.54 -15.02 -9.69
CA VAL A 424 11.43 -15.55 -10.49
C VAL A 424 11.31 -17.07 -10.33
N SER A 425 11.68 -17.57 -9.15
CA SER A 425 11.51 -18.97 -8.76
C SER A 425 10.04 -19.41 -8.71
N GLY A 426 9.80 -20.69 -8.45
CA GLY A 426 8.45 -21.27 -8.48
C GLY A 426 7.49 -20.68 -7.43
N SER A 427 7.98 -20.25 -6.27
CA SER A 427 7.17 -19.63 -5.21
C SER A 427 6.67 -18.24 -5.61
N MET A 428 7.49 -17.47 -6.33
CA MET A 428 7.15 -16.13 -6.84
C MET A 428 5.99 -16.13 -7.86
N ALA A 429 5.55 -17.29 -8.33
CA ALA A 429 4.31 -17.43 -9.11
C ALA A 429 3.02 -17.24 -8.28
N CYS A 430 3.12 -17.12 -6.94
CA CYS A 430 2.00 -16.83 -6.05
C CYS A 430 1.34 -15.47 -6.34
N SER A 431 0.13 -15.24 -5.83
CA SER A 431 -0.60 -13.99 -6.04
C SER A 431 -0.14 -12.89 -5.08
N ALA A 432 0.36 -11.78 -5.64
CA ALA A 432 0.64 -10.52 -4.95
C ALA A 432 -0.57 -9.56 -4.99
N GLY A 433 -1.55 -9.82 -5.86
CA GLY A 433 -2.73 -9.00 -6.03
C GLY A 433 -3.58 -9.47 -7.22
N PRO A 434 -4.72 -8.83 -7.49
CA PRO A 434 -5.58 -9.21 -8.60
C PRO A 434 -4.83 -9.09 -9.95
N ASP A 435 -4.71 -10.22 -10.67
CA ASP A 435 -3.95 -10.39 -11.92
C ASP A 435 -2.42 -10.14 -11.82
N VAL A 436 -1.82 -10.11 -10.62
CA VAL A 436 -0.39 -9.81 -10.37
C VAL A 436 0.24 -10.86 -9.44
N SER A 437 1.40 -11.41 -9.82
CA SER A 437 2.23 -12.27 -8.97
C SER A 437 3.45 -11.56 -8.39
N CYS A 438 4.08 -12.14 -7.35
CA CYS A 438 5.33 -11.60 -6.79
C CYS A 438 6.45 -11.52 -7.85
N MET A 439 6.50 -12.50 -8.76
CA MET A 439 7.39 -12.52 -9.94
C MET A 439 7.19 -11.30 -10.85
N ASP A 440 5.94 -10.84 -11.05
CA ASP A 440 5.69 -9.62 -11.82
C ASP A 440 6.26 -8.38 -11.13
N VAL A 441 6.25 -8.36 -9.80
CA VAL A 441 6.87 -7.30 -9.01
C VAL A 441 8.39 -7.37 -9.10
N ALA A 442 9.00 -8.54 -8.86
CA ALA A 442 10.45 -8.75 -8.92
C ALA A 442 11.04 -8.39 -10.29
N VAL A 443 10.45 -8.87 -11.38
CA VAL A 443 10.86 -8.50 -12.76
C VAL A 443 10.73 -6.99 -12.96
N SER A 444 9.62 -6.38 -12.51
CA SER A 444 9.40 -4.94 -12.71
C SER A 444 10.36 -4.05 -11.91
N LEU A 445 10.73 -4.43 -10.68
CA LEU A 445 11.68 -3.66 -9.87
C LEU A 445 13.11 -3.88 -10.36
N SER A 446 13.47 -5.10 -10.76
CA SER A 446 14.78 -5.43 -11.30
C SER A 446 15.05 -4.73 -12.64
N LEU A 447 14.08 -4.75 -13.57
CA LEU A 447 14.16 -4.01 -14.83
C LEU A 447 14.22 -2.49 -14.60
N LEU A 448 13.48 -1.96 -13.62
CA LEU A 448 13.54 -0.54 -13.29
C LEU A 448 14.90 -0.15 -12.71
N LEU A 449 15.49 -0.97 -11.82
CA LEU A 449 16.85 -0.74 -11.33
C LEU A 449 17.86 -0.77 -12.48
N ALA A 450 17.84 -1.80 -13.33
CA ALA A 450 18.79 -1.94 -14.45
C ALA A 450 18.64 -0.84 -15.53
N GLU A 451 17.49 -0.17 -15.61
CA GLU A 451 17.28 1.04 -16.43
C GLU A 451 17.79 2.34 -15.77
N VAL A 452 17.91 2.42 -14.44
CA VAL A 452 18.36 3.62 -13.72
C VAL A 452 19.79 3.56 -13.19
N SER A 453 20.37 2.36 -13.00
CA SER A 453 21.78 2.18 -12.66
C SER A 453 22.73 2.72 -13.73
N GLU A 454 23.91 3.16 -13.31
CA GLU A 454 25.02 3.58 -14.16
C GLU A 454 26.36 2.91 -13.76
N GLY A 455 27.39 3.10 -14.57
CA GLY A 455 28.66 2.38 -14.45
C GLY A 455 28.58 0.92 -14.92
N PRO A 456 29.44 0.01 -14.41
CA PRO A 456 29.63 -1.33 -14.96
C PRO A 456 28.44 -2.28 -14.83
N TYR A 457 27.44 -1.92 -14.00
CA TYR A 457 26.23 -2.72 -13.74
C TYR A 457 24.95 -2.11 -14.34
N ALA A 458 25.06 -1.02 -15.10
CA ALA A 458 23.98 -0.56 -15.96
C ALA A 458 23.51 -1.70 -16.87
N ARG A 459 22.20 -1.89 -17.03
CA ARG A 459 21.59 -2.93 -17.89
C ARG A 459 21.95 -4.38 -17.55
N LYS A 460 22.52 -4.68 -16.38
CA LYS A 460 22.81 -6.04 -15.91
C LYS A 460 21.88 -6.49 -14.77
N LEU A 461 21.65 -7.79 -14.68
CA LEU A 461 20.97 -8.46 -13.55
C LEU A 461 21.80 -9.65 -13.06
N ILE A 462 21.49 -10.18 -11.87
CA ILE A 462 21.97 -11.48 -11.37
C ILE A 462 20.80 -12.47 -11.38
N THR A 463 21.05 -13.70 -11.85
CA THR A 463 20.04 -14.77 -11.81
C THR A 463 19.85 -15.31 -10.39
N PHE A 464 18.60 -15.48 -9.98
CA PHE A 464 18.22 -16.15 -8.73
C PHE A 464 18.01 -17.63 -9.06
N SER A 465 19.09 -18.39 -8.98
CA SER A 465 19.20 -19.79 -9.43
C SER A 465 20.19 -20.58 -8.55
N GLU A 466 20.20 -21.92 -8.68
CA GLU A 466 21.12 -22.78 -7.92
C GLU A 466 22.58 -22.50 -8.26
N ASP A 467 22.87 -22.07 -9.49
CA ASP A 467 24.11 -21.41 -9.89
C ASP A 467 23.75 -20.01 -10.42
N PRO A 468 24.08 -18.92 -9.70
CA PRO A 468 23.76 -17.56 -10.11
C PRO A 468 24.78 -17.02 -11.13
N GLU A 469 24.30 -16.33 -12.16
CA GLU A 469 25.11 -15.70 -13.21
C GLU A 469 24.78 -14.21 -13.37
N VAL A 470 25.74 -13.40 -13.81
CA VAL A 470 25.51 -12.01 -14.23
C VAL A 470 25.07 -12.00 -15.69
N VAL A 471 23.90 -11.44 -15.99
CA VAL A 471 23.30 -11.43 -17.33
C VAL A 471 23.12 -10.00 -17.86
N ASP A 472 23.45 -9.81 -19.14
CA ASP A 472 23.24 -8.56 -19.87
C ASP A 472 21.84 -8.51 -20.49
N LEU A 473 21.07 -7.47 -20.15
CA LEU A 473 19.76 -7.25 -20.77
C LEU A 473 19.94 -6.81 -22.25
N PRO A 474 19.12 -7.32 -23.19
CA PRO A 474 19.29 -7.07 -24.62
C PRO A 474 19.22 -5.58 -24.99
N ALA A 475 19.83 -5.17 -26.10
CA ALA A 475 19.97 -3.76 -26.48
C ALA A 475 18.65 -2.98 -26.71
N THR A 476 17.50 -3.67 -26.72
CA THR A 476 16.16 -3.09 -26.82
C THR A 476 15.76 -2.30 -25.57
N ARG A 477 14.86 -1.32 -25.75
CA ARG A 477 14.17 -0.59 -24.67
C ARG A 477 12.66 -0.89 -24.61
N GLN A 478 12.16 -1.80 -25.46
CA GLN A 478 10.76 -2.22 -25.45
C GLN A 478 10.46 -3.06 -24.21
N LEU A 479 9.60 -2.57 -23.32
CA LEU A 479 9.30 -3.23 -22.05
C LEU A 479 8.77 -4.67 -22.22
N VAL A 480 8.00 -4.93 -23.28
CA VAL A 480 7.47 -6.26 -23.59
C VAL A 480 8.57 -7.25 -24.00
N GLU A 481 9.65 -6.79 -24.64
CA GLU A 481 10.80 -7.61 -25.02
C GLU A 481 11.71 -7.86 -23.80
N LEU A 482 11.85 -6.86 -22.91
CA LEU A 482 12.58 -6.99 -21.65
C LEU A 482 11.89 -7.94 -20.66
N ASP A 483 10.56 -7.84 -20.53
CA ASP A 483 9.73 -8.77 -19.75
C ASP A 483 9.85 -10.21 -20.27
N GLY A 484 9.74 -10.38 -21.60
CA GLY A 484 9.87 -11.67 -22.27
C GLY A 484 11.25 -12.29 -22.10
N TYR A 485 12.32 -11.52 -22.35
CA TYR A 485 13.70 -11.97 -22.14
C TYR A 485 13.95 -12.39 -20.70
N THR A 486 13.59 -11.54 -19.73
CA THR A 486 13.85 -11.80 -18.31
C THR A 486 13.17 -13.10 -17.86
N ARG A 487 11.92 -13.34 -18.27
CA ARG A 487 11.20 -14.59 -17.90
C ARG A 487 11.70 -15.85 -18.61
N CYS A 488 12.55 -15.73 -19.63
CA CYS A 488 13.09 -16.86 -20.39
C CYS A 488 14.55 -17.21 -20.06
N LEU A 489 15.17 -16.51 -19.11
CA LEU A 489 16.48 -16.87 -18.54
C LEU A 489 16.44 -18.20 -17.74
N PRO A 490 17.59 -18.85 -17.47
CA PRO A 490 17.64 -20.21 -16.91
C PRO A 490 17.58 -20.25 -15.36
N TRP A 491 16.45 -19.88 -14.76
CA TRP A 491 16.31 -19.58 -13.32
C TRP A 491 16.37 -20.75 -12.31
N GLY A 492 16.67 -21.99 -12.71
CA GLY A 492 16.96 -23.12 -11.79
C GLY A 492 15.86 -23.61 -10.82
N PHE A 493 14.77 -22.87 -10.60
CA PHE A 493 13.65 -23.15 -9.68
C PHE A 493 13.96 -23.26 -8.17
N ARG A 494 15.24 -23.20 -7.77
CA ARG A 494 15.72 -23.07 -6.39
C ARG A 494 16.95 -22.17 -6.39
N THR A 495 17.28 -21.54 -5.26
CA THR A 495 18.43 -20.64 -5.14
C THR A 495 19.26 -20.91 -3.92
N ASN A 496 20.55 -21.11 -4.15
CA ASN A 496 21.59 -21.11 -3.12
C ASN A 496 22.07 -19.65 -2.98
N PHE A 497 21.52 -18.91 -2.00
CA PHE A 497 21.82 -17.48 -1.88
C PHE A 497 23.26 -17.23 -1.43
N PHE A 498 23.88 -18.16 -0.70
CA PHE A 498 25.31 -18.16 -0.40
C PHE A 498 26.22 -18.02 -1.65
N LYS A 499 25.90 -18.70 -2.77
CA LYS A 499 26.65 -18.55 -4.04
C LYS A 499 26.52 -17.16 -4.67
N VAL A 500 25.48 -16.38 -4.36
CA VAL A 500 25.37 -14.99 -4.85
C VAL A 500 26.48 -14.12 -4.26
N PHE A 501 26.81 -14.31 -2.97
CA PHE A 501 27.91 -13.59 -2.33
C PHE A 501 29.28 -13.95 -2.93
N ASP A 502 29.51 -15.23 -3.28
CA ASP A 502 30.73 -15.68 -3.98
C ASP A 502 30.83 -15.12 -5.41
N LEU A 503 29.71 -15.09 -6.15
CA LEU A 503 29.65 -14.43 -7.47
C LEU A 503 30.06 -12.95 -7.35
N LEU A 504 29.45 -12.23 -6.40
CA LEU A 504 29.72 -10.81 -6.12
C LEU A 504 31.18 -10.56 -5.72
N LEU A 505 31.79 -11.46 -4.94
CA LEU A 505 33.18 -11.37 -4.50
C LEU A 505 34.18 -11.53 -5.65
N ARG A 506 33.77 -12.22 -6.73
CA ARG A 506 34.54 -12.41 -7.96
C ARG A 506 34.31 -11.31 -9.02
N MET A 507 33.43 -10.34 -8.76
CA MET A 507 33.11 -9.26 -9.70
C MET A 507 34.05 -8.05 -9.51
N SER A 508 34.50 -7.44 -10.61
CA SER A 508 35.45 -6.31 -10.59
C SER A 508 35.02 -5.19 -11.55
N PRO A 509 34.98 -3.92 -11.10
CA PRO A 509 35.07 -3.49 -9.71
C PRO A 509 33.83 -3.97 -8.92
N PRO A 510 33.94 -4.36 -7.63
CA PRO A 510 32.81 -4.90 -6.88
C PRO A 510 31.64 -3.90 -6.85
N PRO A 511 30.38 -4.38 -6.87
CA PRO A 511 29.22 -3.50 -6.72
C PRO A 511 29.22 -2.83 -5.35
N ARG A 512 28.57 -1.67 -5.23
CA ARG A 512 28.44 -0.92 -3.97
C ARG A 512 27.22 -1.35 -3.17
N ARG A 513 26.13 -1.67 -3.86
CA ARG A 513 24.85 -2.10 -3.27
C ARG A 513 24.15 -3.14 -4.16
N VAL A 514 23.54 -4.14 -3.53
CA VAL A 514 22.82 -5.24 -4.16
C VAL A 514 21.38 -5.26 -3.69
N PHE A 515 20.43 -5.24 -4.65
CA PHE A 515 19.00 -5.31 -4.36
C PHE A 515 18.50 -6.75 -4.56
N VAL A 516 17.87 -7.32 -3.55
CA VAL A 516 17.39 -8.72 -3.54
C VAL A 516 15.87 -8.73 -3.54
N PHE A 517 15.27 -8.78 -4.72
CA PHE A 517 13.81 -8.77 -4.89
C PHE A 517 13.28 -10.21 -4.85
N SER A 518 12.79 -10.67 -3.69
CA SER A 518 12.46 -12.09 -3.44
C SER A 518 11.38 -12.27 -2.36
N ASP A 519 10.85 -13.50 -2.21
CA ASP A 519 10.00 -13.94 -1.10
C ASP A 519 10.77 -14.24 0.20
N MET A 520 12.11 -14.09 0.18
CA MET A 520 13.04 -14.42 1.27
C MET A 520 13.14 -15.93 1.58
N GLN A 521 12.66 -16.84 0.73
CA GLN A 521 12.79 -18.29 0.92
C GLN A 521 14.10 -18.87 0.38
N PHE A 522 15.23 -18.34 0.86
CA PHE A 522 16.56 -18.86 0.52
C PHE A 522 16.69 -20.32 0.97
N ALA A 523 17.23 -21.18 0.10
CA ALA A 523 17.36 -22.61 0.37
C ALA A 523 18.53 -22.93 1.31
N ASP A 524 18.52 -24.13 1.90
CA ASP A 524 19.65 -24.61 2.69
C ASP A 524 20.95 -24.59 1.88
N ALA A 525 21.91 -23.78 2.34
CA ALA A 525 23.25 -23.71 1.81
C ALA A 525 24.31 -24.25 2.79
N GLY A 526 23.88 -24.86 3.90
CA GLY A 526 24.69 -25.64 4.84
C GLY A 526 25.26 -24.88 6.04
N GLY A 527 24.82 -25.25 7.24
CA GLY A 527 25.40 -24.82 8.53
C GLY A 527 24.41 -24.19 9.50
N ASP A 528 24.85 -23.99 10.74
CA ASP A 528 24.00 -23.53 11.87
C ASP A 528 23.89 -21.98 11.96
N ALA A 529 24.08 -21.27 10.85
CA ALA A 529 24.18 -19.80 10.77
C ALA A 529 23.47 -19.26 9.51
N THR A 530 23.07 -17.99 9.52
CA THR A 530 22.39 -17.38 8.36
C THR A 530 23.33 -17.18 7.18
N ASP A 531 22.80 -17.15 5.96
CA ASP A 531 23.61 -16.92 4.75
C ASP A 531 24.38 -15.58 4.80
N LEU A 532 23.82 -14.57 5.47
CA LEU A 532 24.48 -13.28 5.68
C LEU A 532 25.69 -13.41 6.60
N GLN A 533 25.56 -14.07 7.76
CA GLN A 533 26.66 -14.31 8.70
C GLN A 533 27.81 -15.09 8.02
N ARG A 534 27.46 -16.08 7.19
CA ARG A 534 28.42 -16.88 6.41
C ARG A 534 29.11 -16.04 5.33
N ALA A 535 28.39 -15.11 4.69
CA ALA A 535 28.95 -14.18 3.71
C ALA A 535 29.90 -13.15 4.36
N GLN A 536 29.53 -12.57 5.51
CA GLN A 536 30.39 -11.68 6.28
C GLN A 536 31.74 -12.36 6.61
N ALA A 537 31.70 -13.62 7.06
CA ALA A 537 32.91 -14.40 7.31
C ALA A 537 33.75 -14.67 6.03
N MET A 538 33.10 -14.93 4.89
CA MET A 538 33.79 -15.11 3.59
C MET A 538 34.53 -13.84 3.15
N TYR A 539 33.87 -12.67 3.24
CA TYR A 539 34.42 -11.39 2.81
C TYR A 539 35.56 -10.93 3.74
N ALA A 540 35.36 -11.07 5.06
CA ALA A 540 36.40 -10.79 6.06
C ALA A 540 37.65 -11.67 5.85
N ALA A 541 37.48 -12.95 5.49
CA ALA A 541 38.60 -13.85 5.22
C ALA A 541 39.41 -13.49 3.96
N GLN A 542 38.85 -12.72 3.02
CA GLN A 542 39.58 -12.18 1.86
C GLN A 542 40.02 -10.71 2.04
N GLY A 543 39.66 -10.06 3.15
CA GLY A 543 39.95 -8.64 3.38
C GLY A 543 39.17 -7.68 2.47
N VAL A 544 38.06 -8.13 1.87
CA VAL A 544 37.26 -7.36 0.92
C VAL A 544 36.04 -6.78 1.63
N ALA A 545 35.73 -5.50 1.40
CA ALA A 545 34.52 -4.87 1.93
C ALA A 545 33.27 -5.49 1.28
N MET A 546 32.29 -5.85 2.10
CA MET A 546 31.02 -6.42 1.64
C MET A 546 30.12 -5.32 1.04
N PRO A 547 29.46 -5.57 -0.12
CA PRO A 547 28.48 -4.62 -0.66
C PRO A 547 27.28 -4.47 0.28
N GLU A 548 26.60 -3.32 0.21
CA GLU A 548 25.38 -3.10 0.98
C GLU A 548 24.22 -3.95 0.43
N PHE A 549 23.46 -4.64 1.28
CA PHE A 549 22.34 -5.48 0.85
C PHE A 549 20.98 -4.86 1.17
N VAL A 550 20.19 -4.61 0.14
CA VAL A 550 18.77 -4.27 0.25
C VAL A 550 17.96 -5.56 0.08
N PHE A 551 17.59 -6.19 1.19
CA PHE A 551 16.64 -7.31 1.17
C PHE A 551 15.24 -6.76 0.97
N TRP A 552 14.68 -6.96 -0.22
CA TRP A 552 13.39 -6.43 -0.60
C TRP A 552 12.35 -7.55 -0.63
N ASN A 553 11.62 -7.67 0.47
CA ASN A 553 10.59 -8.69 0.64
C ASN A 553 9.35 -8.39 -0.22
N LEU A 554 8.94 -9.38 -0.99
CA LEU A 554 7.75 -9.36 -1.84
C LEU A 554 6.63 -10.29 -1.36
N GLN A 555 6.88 -11.18 -0.38
CA GLN A 555 5.88 -12.12 0.14
C GLN A 555 5.95 -12.30 1.67
N SER A 556 4.81 -12.25 2.36
CA SER A 556 4.77 -12.34 3.83
C SER A 556 5.14 -13.73 4.35
N HIS A 557 6.41 -13.92 4.70
CA HIS A 557 6.91 -15.07 5.46
C HIS A 557 7.38 -14.68 6.87
N PHE A 558 7.56 -15.69 7.70
CA PHE A 558 8.03 -15.53 9.08
C PHE A 558 9.56 -15.52 9.13
N GLY A 559 10.12 -14.65 9.97
CA GLY A 559 11.56 -14.46 10.13
C GLY A 559 12.10 -13.18 9.48
N ALA A 560 13.41 -13.00 9.54
CA ALA A 560 14.16 -11.91 8.91
C ALA A 560 15.55 -12.39 8.46
N PRO A 561 16.05 -11.96 7.27
CA PRO A 561 17.37 -12.35 6.77
C PRO A 561 18.53 -11.65 7.51
N ALA A 562 18.24 -10.61 8.28
CA ALA A 562 19.18 -9.80 9.05
C ALA A 562 18.50 -9.22 10.30
N VAL A 563 19.30 -8.67 11.23
CA VAL A 563 18.82 -7.94 12.41
C VAL A 563 18.69 -6.43 12.15
N ALA A 564 17.92 -5.73 12.99
CA ALA A 564 17.62 -4.30 12.80
C ALA A 564 18.83 -3.36 12.92
N ASP A 565 19.89 -3.81 13.60
CA ASP A 565 21.15 -3.11 13.84
C ASP A 565 22.33 -3.62 12.96
N GLU A 566 22.04 -4.47 11.98
CA GLU A 566 23.00 -5.05 11.03
C GLU A 566 23.61 -3.98 10.11
N GLN A 567 24.94 -3.87 10.10
CA GLN A 567 25.62 -2.82 9.33
C GLN A 567 25.72 -3.18 7.85
N GLY A 568 25.40 -2.21 6.98
CA GLY A 568 25.38 -2.42 5.54
C GLY A 568 24.19 -3.23 5.03
N VAL A 569 23.11 -3.36 5.81
CA VAL A 569 21.89 -4.06 5.39
C VAL A 569 20.64 -3.19 5.59
N ALA A 570 19.73 -3.23 4.62
CA ALA A 570 18.41 -2.60 4.70
C ALA A 570 17.30 -3.64 4.45
N LEU A 571 16.36 -3.75 5.39
CA LEU A 571 15.16 -4.56 5.24
C LEU A 571 14.02 -3.71 4.66
N VAL A 572 13.55 -4.05 3.46
CA VAL A 572 12.59 -3.27 2.67
C VAL A 572 11.42 -4.15 2.24
N SER A 573 10.21 -3.60 2.08
CA SER A 573 9.06 -4.37 1.61
C SER A 573 8.03 -3.56 0.82
N GLY A 574 7.17 -4.26 0.09
CA GLY A 574 6.05 -3.70 -0.66
C GLY A 574 6.41 -3.42 -2.12
N PHE A 575 5.45 -2.93 -2.90
CA PHE A 575 5.58 -2.87 -4.37
C PHE A 575 5.83 -1.45 -4.91
N SER A 576 6.28 -0.53 -4.04
CA SER A 576 6.34 0.91 -4.31
C SER A 576 7.67 1.35 -4.93
N HIS A 577 7.61 1.91 -6.14
CA HIS A 577 8.78 2.56 -6.77
C HIS A 577 9.30 3.76 -5.98
N VAL A 578 8.48 4.36 -5.11
CA VAL A 578 8.91 5.49 -4.25
C VAL A 578 9.88 5.02 -3.18
N MET A 579 9.74 3.79 -2.67
CA MET A 579 10.70 3.22 -1.72
C MET A 579 12.08 3.04 -2.39
N MET A 580 12.11 2.69 -3.68
CA MET A 580 13.38 2.62 -4.41
C MET A 580 13.97 4.02 -4.61
N LYS A 581 13.15 5.03 -4.95
CA LYS A 581 13.56 6.45 -4.99
C LYS A 581 14.24 6.88 -3.67
N LEU A 582 13.65 6.56 -2.51
CA LEU A 582 14.21 6.91 -1.21
C LEU A 582 15.61 6.32 -1.01
N LEU A 583 15.82 5.06 -1.42
CA LEU A 583 17.12 4.40 -1.37
C LEU A 583 18.15 4.99 -2.38
N LEU A 584 17.71 5.68 -3.45
CA LEU A 584 18.62 6.50 -4.26
C LEU A 584 18.99 7.79 -3.53
N GLU A 585 18.00 8.48 -2.94
CA GLU A 585 18.18 9.79 -2.30
C GLU A 585 19.03 9.75 -1.03
N MET A 586 19.04 8.63 -0.29
CA MET A 586 19.98 8.43 0.82
C MET A 586 21.43 8.18 0.36
N GLY A 587 21.65 7.95 -0.94
CA GLY A 587 22.93 7.52 -1.50
C GLY A 587 23.32 6.10 -1.06
N ALA A 588 24.46 5.62 -1.55
CA ALA A 588 25.20 4.51 -0.93
C ALA A 588 26.38 5.10 -0.14
N PRO A 589 26.76 4.54 1.02
CA PRO A 589 27.95 4.97 1.75
C PRO A 589 29.19 5.02 0.86
N GLU A 590 30.13 5.90 1.17
CA GLU A 590 31.46 5.80 0.57
C GLU A 590 32.09 4.46 0.96
N ALA A 591 32.68 3.78 -0.03
CA ALA A 591 33.38 2.53 0.25
C ALA A 591 34.51 2.83 1.25
N PRO A 592 34.69 2.03 2.32
CA PRO A 592 35.74 2.28 3.29
C PRO A 592 37.08 2.28 2.57
N ALA A 593 37.85 3.36 2.74
CA ALA A 593 39.16 3.49 2.10
C ALA A 593 40.02 2.28 2.48
N GLY A 594 40.39 1.49 1.47
CA GLY A 594 41.23 0.32 1.66
C GLY A 594 42.53 0.73 2.33
N SER A 595 42.96 0.00 3.36
CA SER A 595 44.14 0.34 4.15
C SER A 595 45.37 0.44 3.25
N ASP A 596 45.98 1.63 3.22
CA ASP A 596 47.13 1.94 2.38
C ASP A 596 48.21 0.87 2.50
N HIS A 597 48.49 0.20 1.38
CA HIS A 597 49.69 -0.63 1.27
C HIS A 597 50.90 0.29 1.27
N SER A 598 51.50 0.49 2.45
CA SER A 598 52.74 1.24 2.64
C SER A 598 53.78 0.83 1.60
N PRO A 599 54.16 1.71 0.66
CA PRO A 599 55.29 1.44 -0.22
C PRO A 599 56.56 1.35 0.63
N GLY A 600 57.32 0.27 0.45
CA GLY A 600 58.61 0.13 1.10
C GLY A 600 59.55 1.27 0.68
N ALA A 601 60.40 1.71 1.61
CA ALA A 601 61.38 2.73 1.31
C ALA A 601 62.46 2.19 0.37
N ASP A 602 62.63 2.83 -0.78
CA ASP A 602 63.89 2.91 -1.52
C ASP A 602 63.96 4.28 -2.19
N GLY A 603 65.14 4.90 -2.18
CA GLY A 603 65.32 6.29 -2.57
C GLY A 603 66.27 6.48 -3.75
N ALA A 604 65.88 7.30 -4.71
CA ALA A 604 66.77 7.93 -5.68
C ALA A 604 66.26 9.36 -5.94
N ALA A 605 67.18 10.32 -6.01
CA ALA A 605 66.88 11.70 -6.36
C ALA A 605 67.30 11.96 -7.82
N ASP A 606 66.61 12.89 -8.48
CA ASP A 606 67.23 13.73 -9.52
C ASP A 606 66.48 15.08 -9.63
N GLU A 607 67.13 16.10 -10.19
CA GLU A 607 66.73 17.52 -10.07
C GLU A 607 66.25 18.15 -11.40
N ALA A 608 65.27 19.07 -11.32
CA ALA A 608 64.99 20.22 -12.22
C ALA A 608 63.60 20.80 -11.83
N GLU A 609 63.44 21.96 -11.20
CA GLU A 609 63.73 23.34 -11.64
C GLU A 609 62.92 23.81 -12.88
N GLU A 610 61.82 24.55 -12.65
CA GLU A 610 61.78 25.99 -12.95
C GLU A 610 60.65 26.77 -12.22
N ARG A 611 61.10 27.79 -11.47
CA ARG A 611 60.58 29.18 -11.32
C ARG A 611 59.06 29.48 -11.34
N GLY A 612 58.63 30.21 -10.30
CA GLY A 612 57.43 31.08 -10.31
C GLY A 612 57.72 32.48 -10.93
N PRO A 613 57.30 33.63 -10.35
CA PRO A 613 57.00 33.85 -8.91
C PRO A 613 55.77 34.75 -8.61
N GLU A 614 55.52 34.96 -7.30
CA GLU A 614 54.99 36.19 -6.63
C GLU A 614 53.62 36.83 -7.00
N ALA A 615 52.93 37.58 -6.13
CA ALA A 615 52.86 37.66 -4.65
C ALA A 615 51.79 38.68 -4.19
N THR A 616 51.46 38.69 -2.88
CA THR A 616 51.05 39.87 -2.03
C THR A 616 49.77 40.67 -2.40
N GLU A 617 49.06 41.38 -1.50
CA GLU A 617 48.85 41.36 -0.02
C GLU A 617 47.76 42.42 0.33
N VAL A 618 47.17 42.38 1.53
CA VAL A 618 46.34 43.45 2.17
C VAL A 618 44.97 43.75 1.48
N GLY A 619 43.84 43.95 2.18
CA GLY A 619 43.53 43.86 3.61
C GLY A 619 42.32 44.74 4.02
N ALA A 620 42.22 45.04 5.32
CA ALA A 620 41.31 45.99 5.99
C ALA A 620 39.82 45.60 6.22
N ILE A 621 39.42 45.75 7.49
CA ILE A 621 38.03 45.88 8.00
C ILE A 621 37.94 47.27 8.66
N PRO A 622 36.81 47.99 8.55
CA PRO A 622 36.09 48.40 9.77
C PRO A 622 34.56 48.12 9.63
N ALA A 623 33.76 47.78 10.65
CA ALA A 623 33.79 47.99 12.12
C ALA A 623 33.20 49.33 12.61
N ALA A 624 31.89 49.31 12.89
CA ALA A 624 31.14 50.13 13.87
C ALA A 624 29.80 49.38 14.16
N ALA A 625 29.25 49.21 15.38
CA ALA A 625 29.18 50.03 16.60
C ALA A 625 28.13 51.16 16.50
N ASP A 626 27.19 51.42 17.43
CA ASP A 626 26.65 50.72 18.63
C ASP A 626 25.10 50.98 18.65
N ASP A 627 24.21 50.69 19.62
CA ASP A 627 24.17 50.17 21.01
C ASP A 627 22.73 49.58 21.23
N GLY A 628 22.15 49.19 22.39
CA GLY A 628 22.52 49.17 23.82
C GLY A 628 21.31 48.80 24.71
N ASP A 629 21.54 48.31 25.94
CA ASP A 629 20.62 47.98 27.07
C ASP A 629 19.36 47.10 26.81
N ALA A 630 19.06 45.99 27.51
CA ALA A 630 19.09 45.63 28.94
C ALA A 630 17.93 46.22 29.78
N GLY A 631 17.42 45.59 30.86
CA GLY A 631 17.68 44.24 31.39
C GLY A 631 17.35 44.14 32.90
N SER A 632 16.78 43.03 33.38
CA SER A 632 16.66 42.73 34.82
C SER A 632 16.38 41.24 35.12
N GLU A 633 17.11 40.68 36.08
CA GLU A 633 17.02 39.29 36.55
C GLU A 633 16.10 39.14 37.78
N GLY A 634 15.90 37.90 38.28
CA GLY A 634 16.01 37.69 39.73
C GLY A 634 15.00 36.77 40.45
N LYS A 635 15.39 35.50 40.64
CA LYS A 635 15.03 34.55 41.73
C LYS A 635 13.55 34.12 41.87
N ALA A 636 13.17 32.87 42.22
CA ALA A 636 13.76 31.70 42.90
C ALA A 636 13.37 31.52 44.39
N GLU A 637 13.43 30.25 44.83
CA GLU A 637 13.01 29.69 46.14
C GLU A 637 11.49 29.60 46.41
N ALA A 638 10.97 28.69 47.27
CA ALA A 638 11.17 27.24 47.46
C ALA A 638 10.25 26.71 48.58
N ASP A 639 9.84 25.43 48.50
CA ASP A 639 9.48 24.53 49.63
C ASP A 639 8.23 24.86 50.50
N ALA A 640 7.62 23.94 51.29
CA ALA A 640 7.90 22.52 51.55
C ALA A 640 6.67 21.71 52.10
N THR A 641 6.75 20.37 52.05
CA THR A 641 6.23 19.35 53.02
C THR A 641 4.72 19.11 53.32
N GLY A 642 4.40 17.84 53.64
CA GLY A 642 3.17 17.35 54.33
C GLY A 642 2.25 16.49 53.44
N ALA A 643 2.20 15.14 53.44
CA ALA A 643 2.16 14.11 54.51
C ALA A 643 0.84 14.10 55.33
N ALA A 644 0.19 12.97 55.65
CA ALA A 644 0.26 11.54 55.22
C ALA A 644 -1.01 10.79 55.76
N GLU A 645 -1.09 9.45 55.59
CA GLU A 645 -1.94 8.50 56.37
C GLU A 645 -3.49 8.58 56.22
N ASP A 646 -4.29 7.51 56.38
CA ASP A 646 -4.08 6.04 56.18
C ASP A 646 -5.46 5.31 56.07
N ALA A 647 -5.46 4.02 55.70
CA ALA A 647 -6.42 2.92 55.96
C ALA A 647 -7.95 3.19 56.06
N SER A 648 -8.85 2.36 55.49
CA SER A 648 -9.01 0.94 55.89
C SER A 648 -10.23 0.25 55.22
N THR A 649 -10.14 -1.08 54.99
CA THR A 649 -11.16 -2.18 55.11
C THR A 649 -12.63 -2.04 54.61
N ALA A 650 -13.38 -3.13 54.30
CA ALA A 650 -13.13 -4.52 53.87
C ALA A 650 -14.48 -5.28 53.66
N ALA A 651 -14.46 -6.40 52.90
CA ALA A 651 -15.49 -7.47 52.84
C ALA A 651 -16.90 -7.06 52.32
N ASP A 652 -17.84 -7.95 51.96
CA ASP A 652 -17.96 -9.43 51.92
C ASP A 652 -18.38 -9.88 50.47
N ALA A 653 -18.37 -11.13 49.97
CA ALA A 653 -18.43 -12.51 50.53
C ALA A 653 -19.87 -13.01 50.89
N GLU A 654 -20.31 -14.25 50.64
CA GLU A 654 -19.84 -15.35 49.75
C GLU A 654 -20.84 -15.50 48.55
N ASP A 655 -21.28 -16.63 47.95
CA ASP A 655 -21.12 -18.10 48.08
C ASP A 655 -21.30 -18.77 46.67
N ALA A 656 -21.25 -20.10 46.59
CA ALA A 656 -21.13 -20.95 45.40
C ALA A 656 -22.48 -21.69 45.07
N ALA A 657 -22.60 -22.88 44.44
CA ALA A 657 -21.64 -23.92 44.06
C ALA A 657 -22.09 -24.90 42.94
N ALA A 658 -21.10 -25.44 42.22
CA ALA A 658 -21.02 -26.77 41.55
C ALA A 658 -22.08 -27.15 40.46
N VAL A 659 -21.95 -28.16 39.60
CA VAL A 659 -21.04 -29.34 39.42
C VAL A 659 -20.79 -29.51 37.89
N GLY A 660 -19.68 -30.01 37.33
CA GLY A 660 -18.39 -30.46 37.88
C GLY A 660 -17.98 -31.90 37.47
N GLY A 661 -17.20 -32.11 36.38
CA GLY A 661 -16.69 -33.44 36.03
C GLY A 661 -15.82 -33.57 34.76
N GLU A 662 -14.55 -33.96 34.95
CA GLU A 662 -13.70 -34.66 33.95
C GLU A 662 -13.62 -36.16 34.29
N PRO A 663 -13.05 -37.02 33.43
CA PRO A 663 -11.77 -37.62 33.83
C PRO A 663 -10.72 -37.90 32.73
N THR A 664 -9.50 -38.01 33.25
CA THR A 664 -8.13 -38.26 32.74
C THR A 664 -7.86 -39.55 31.90
N PRO A 665 -6.64 -39.72 31.33
CA PRO A 665 -6.40 -40.54 30.12
C PRO A 665 -5.66 -41.89 30.32
N ARG A 666 -5.48 -42.61 29.20
CA ARG A 666 -4.64 -43.82 28.94
C ARG A 666 -4.30 -43.86 27.43
N ALA A 667 -3.31 -44.59 26.90
CA ALA A 667 -2.05 -45.16 27.39
C ALA A 667 -1.22 -45.62 26.14
N GLU A 668 0.02 -46.07 26.31
CA GLU A 668 0.97 -46.40 25.23
C GLU A 668 0.67 -47.73 24.50
N SER A 669 0.96 -47.81 23.19
CA SER A 669 1.61 -49.00 22.58
C SER A 669 2.06 -48.80 21.11
N ASP A 670 3.32 -49.14 20.87
CA ASP A 670 3.96 -49.53 19.59
C ASP A 670 4.38 -51.03 19.76
N PRO A 671 4.94 -51.78 18.78
CA PRO A 671 5.22 -51.48 17.37
C PRO A 671 4.67 -52.52 16.36
N GLY A 672 4.98 -52.38 15.07
CA GLY A 672 4.75 -53.42 14.05
C GLY A 672 5.47 -53.19 12.71
N GLU A 673 6.26 -54.16 12.24
CA GLU A 673 7.05 -54.09 10.99
C GLU A 673 6.33 -54.66 9.75
N SER A 674 7.00 -54.56 8.59
CA SER A 674 6.76 -55.31 7.32
C SER A 674 5.62 -54.79 6.41
N SER A 675 5.66 -54.94 5.07
CA SER A 675 6.78 -55.13 4.11
C SER A 675 6.31 -54.88 2.66
N CYS A 676 7.27 -54.72 1.73
CA CYS A 676 7.24 -55.06 0.29
C CYS A 676 5.92 -55.08 -0.53
N GLY A 677 5.92 -54.47 -1.74
CA GLY A 677 5.11 -55.04 -2.85
C GLY A 677 4.50 -54.10 -3.91
N SER A 678 5.34 -53.55 -4.78
CA SER A 678 5.10 -53.34 -6.24
C SER A 678 3.68 -53.19 -6.85
N SER A 679 3.55 -52.13 -7.67
CA SER A 679 2.84 -52.07 -8.98
C SER A 679 1.30 -52.05 -9.02
N GLY A 680 0.76 -51.24 -9.96
CA GLY A 680 -0.67 -51.19 -10.32
C GLY A 680 -1.08 -49.84 -10.90
N ALA A 681 -1.20 -49.73 -12.22
CA ALA A 681 -1.73 -48.53 -12.88
C ALA A 681 -3.26 -48.63 -13.06
N PRO A 682 -4.04 -47.55 -12.86
CA PRO A 682 -5.48 -47.55 -13.13
C PRO A 682 -5.77 -47.35 -14.63
N ALA A 683 -6.73 -48.14 -15.14
CA ALA A 683 -7.21 -48.13 -16.52
C ALA A 683 -8.65 -47.49 -16.60
N PRO A 684 -9.33 -47.38 -17.75
CA PRO A 684 -10.13 -46.17 -18.06
C PRO A 684 -11.63 -46.28 -17.77
N ALA A 685 -12.31 -45.13 -17.89
CA ALA A 685 -13.77 -45.05 -17.93
C ALA A 685 -14.34 -45.57 -19.27
N PRO A 686 -15.56 -46.15 -19.30
CA PRO A 686 -16.17 -46.75 -20.49
C PRO A 686 -16.81 -45.74 -21.45
N GLU A 687 -17.13 -46.22 -22.65
CA GLU A 687 -17.40 -45.44 -23.87
C GLU A 687 -18.77 -45.74 -24.53
N LEU A 688 -19.28 -44.77 -25.31
CA LEU A 688 -20.07 -44.95 -26.57
C LEU A 688 -21.49 -45.60 -26.50
N PRO A 689 -22.30 -45.68 -27.60
CA PRO A 689 -22.14 -45.15 -28.98
C PRO A 689 -23.34 -44.19 -29.39
N PRO A 690 -23.84 -44.06 -30.66
CA PRO A 690 -23.89 -42.73 -31.31
C PRO A 690 -25.19 -42.43 -32.14
N GLU A 691 -25.05 -41.70 -33.27
CA GLU A 691 -26.02 -41.50 -34.38
C GLU A 691 -27.21 -40.53 -34.18
N SER A 692 -27.80 -39.91 -35.21
CA SER A 692 -27.32 -39.47 -36.56
C SER A 692 -28.34 -38.48 -37.18
N GLY A 693 -28.00 -37.82 -38.30
CA GLY A 693 -29.00 -37.23 -39.22
C GLY A 693 -29.20 -35.70 -39.24
N ALA A 694 -29.54 -35.20 -40.44
CA ALA A 694 -29.95 -33.85 -40.82
C ALA A 694 -30.73 -33.95 -42.16
N PRO A 695 -31.21 -32.87 -42.82
CA PRO A 695 -31.93 -31.69 -42.33
C PRO A 695 -33.33 -31.54 -42.98
N ALA A 696 -34.23 -30.73 -42.41
CA ALA A 696 -35.45 -30.23 -43.07
C ALA A 696 -35.97 -28.95 -42.38
N GLY A 697 -36.99 -28.29 -42.95
CA GLY A 697 -37.62 -27.09 -42.38
C GLY A 697 -39.00 -26.76 -42.98
N ALA A 698 -39.39 -25.48 -42.87
CA ALA A 698 -40.67 -24.86 -43.29
C ALA A 698 -41.86 -25.00 -42.30
N LEU A 699 -42.86 -24.12 -42.51
CA LEU A 699 -44.19 -24.02 -41.88
C LEU A 699 -44.21 -23.57 -40.39
N GLU A 700 -45.21 -22.82 -39.89
CA GLU A 700 -46.08 -21.78 -40.49
C GLU A 700 -46.85 -21.04 -39.35
N GLY A 701 -47.57 -19.95 -39.65
CA GLY A 701 -48.85 -19.68 -38.97
C GLY A 701 -49.03 -18.41 -38.11
N CYS A 702 -50.26 -17.87 -38.24
CA CYS A 702 -51.00 -16.95 -37.36
C CYS A 702 -50.68 -15.43 -37.38
N VAL A 703 -51.78 -14.66 -37.49
CA VAL A 703 -51.86 -13.24 -37.90
C VAL A 703 -53.02 -12.57 -37.12
N ALA A 704 -52.96 -11.23 -36.96
CA ALA A 704 -53.99 -10.36 -36.37
C ALA A 704 -54.21 -10.54 -34.84
N SER A 705 -54.78 -9.59 -34.10
CA SER A 705 -55.38 -8.27 -34.42
C SER A 705 -54.88 -7.20 -33.42
N GLY A 706 -55.09 -5.88 -33.56
CA GLY A 706 -55.87 -5.12 -34.54
C GLY A 706 -56.99 -4.33 -33.83
N GLY A 707 -56.86 -3.00 -33.73
CA GLY A 707 -57.84 -2.14 -33.06
C GLY A 707 -57.40 -0.67 -32.95
N LEU A 708 -57.80 0.15 -33.91
CA LEU A 708 -57.71 1.61 -33.86
C LEU A 708 -59.11 2.19 -33.59
N ALA A 709 -59.18 3.29 -32.85
CA ALA A 709 -60.31 4.21 -32.85
C ALA A 709 -59.80 5.62 -32.59
N GLY A 710 -60.34 6.58 -33.33
CA GLY A 710 -60.12 8.01 -33.15
C GLY A 710 -61.16 8.76 -33.97
N ASP A 711 -61.62 9.90 -33.46
CA ASP A 711 -62.40 10.86 -34.22
C ASP A 711 -62.08 12.27 -33.69
N SER A 712 -62.77 13.27 -34.23
CA SER A 712 -62.26 14.62 -34.46
C SER A 712 -63.19 15.70 -33.89
N GLY A 713 -62.64 16.89 -33.69
CA GLY A 713 -63.38 18.05 -33.21
C GLY A 713 -62.51 19.30 -33.29
N SER A 714 -62.95 20.30 -34.05
CA SER A 714 -62.23 21.55 -34.27
C SER A 714 -62.99 22.72 -33.69
N GLU A 715 -62.28 23.67 -33.07
CA GLU A 715 -62.72 25.06 -33.06
C GLU A 715 -61.51 26.01 -32.94
N ALA A 716 -61.70 27.28 -33.30
CA ALA A 716 -60.63 28.27 -33.41
C ALA A 716 -60.97 29.55 -32.64
N GLY A 717 -59.96 30.21 -32.08
CA GLY A 717 -60.09 31.49 -31.40
C GLY A 717 -58.75 32.23 -31.30
N SER A 718 -58.74 33.49 -31.70
CA SER A 718 -57.67 34.46 -31.44
C SER A 718 -57.73 34.93 -29.97
N ASP A 719 -56.67 35.43 -29.34
CA ASP A 719 -56.03 36.69 -29.73
C ASP A 719 -54.60 36.92 -29.17
N SER A 720 -54.06 38.10 -29.47
CA SER A 720 -52.71 38.56 -29.14
C SER A 720 -52.44 38.78 -27.64
N ASP A 721 -51.16 38.73 -27.22
CA ASP A 721 -50.46 39.98 -26.86
C ASP A 721 -48.92 39.89 -26.97
N ARG A 722 -48.25 41.03 -26.78
CA ARG A 722 -46.81 41.30 -26.98
C ARG A 722 -45.91 40.86 -25.82
N ALA A 723 -44.64 40.63 -26.16
CA ALA A 723 -43.53 40.71 -25.21
C ALA A 723 -43.25 42.17 -24.79
N PRO A 724 -42.73 42.38 -23.58
CA PRO A 724 -41.33 42.82 -23.47
C PRO A 724 -40.48 41.84 -22.63
N GLY A 725 -39.16 42.05 -22.63
CA GLY A 725 -38.20 41.24 -21.86
C GLY A 725 -37.36 42.07 -20.88
N ALA A 726 -36.14 41.58 -20.62
CA ALA A 726 -35.12 42.05 -19.67
C ALA A 726 -35.21 41.49 -18.22
N ASP A 727 -34.02 41.16 -17.71
CA ASP A 727 -33.57 40.92 -16.33
C ASP A 727 -34.43 40.12 -15.34
N GLY A 728 -33.97 38.89 -15.05
CA GLY A 728 -34.56 38.03 -14.00
C GLY A 728 -33.79 36.74 -13.65
N ALA A 729 -32.47 36.67 -13.85
CA ALA A 729 -31.72 35.39 -13.79
C ALA A 729 -30.33 35.44 -13.11
N ARG A 730 -30.16 36.22 -12.02
CA ARG A 730 -28.93 36.20 -11.18
C ARG A 730 -29.26 36.27 -9.68
N ALA A 731 -29.81 35.20 -9.12
CA ALA A 731 -30.06 35.08 -7.67
C ALA A 731 -30.03 33.63 -7.16
N PRO A 732 -28.85 32.98 -7.11
CA PRO A 732 -28.59 32.08 -5.98
C PRO A 732 -27.14 32.14 -5.42
N LEU A 733 -26.25 32.98 -5.97
CA LEU A 733 -24.82 32.95 -5.65
C LEU A 733 -24.43 33.84 -4.45
N ASP A 734 -24.94 35.07 -4.37
CA ASP A 734 -24.50 36.08 -3.38
C ASP A 734 -24.84 35.72 -1.93
N VAL A 735 -25.90 34.92 -1.71
CA VAL A 735 -26.35 34.52 -0.35
C VAL A 735 -25.26 33.74 0.39
N LEU A 736 -24.44 32.97 -0.32
CA LEU A 736 -23.32 32.22 0.27
C LEU A 736 -22.00 33.03 0.32
N ALA A 737 -22.02 34.30 -0.12
CA ALA A 737 -20.87 35.21 -0.06
C ALA A 737 -21.07 36.34 0.98
N LYS A 738 -22.31 36.54 1.46
CA LYS A 738 -22.65 37.39 2.62
C LYS A 738 -22.76 36.64 3.96
N ALA A 739 -22.47 35.34 3.95
CA ALA A 739 -22.45 34.47 5.14
C ALA A 739 -21.04 33.90 5.44
N LEU A 740 -20.04 34.43 4.73
CA LEU A 740 -18.61 34.35 5.00
C LEU A 740 -18.14 35.74 5.43
#